data_AF-A0A948SUW8-F1
#
_entry.id   AF-A0A948SUW8-F1
#
_cell.length_a   1.000
_cell.length_b   1.000
_cell.length_c   1.000
_cell.angle_alpha   90.00
_cell.angle_beta   90.00
_cell.angle_gamma   90.00
#
_symmetry.space_group_name_H-M   'P 1'
#
loop_
_entity.id
_entity.type
_entity.pdbx_description
1 polymer ?
#
loop_
_entity_poly.entity_id
_entity_poly.type
_entity_poly.pdbx_seq_one_letter_code
_entity_poly.pdbx_strand_id
1 'polypeptide(L)'
;MVRPRAGARAVSRCRPRVRGRGTRARRGRNLAASPGADRAGARVGLPPADRRGGGASMTGLVRSMVAVARREWRVQLGSALGWSVLVAVALLSGTVFALAVFRGGAPATLRGSMIALGWAVLVVAPALSMRSIVEERRGGTWPVLLASPAGVASIVLGKFVAALALLTVAVAVPLAAQFAALEWCSRPDPLEALTGVLGLVLAGAAYAASGILMSALVGNQVAAYLLTVFLWLVWIAVARAAPALLPGSMADLGFAIDPLRRLDEFQMGLLDTGNVVFFVSSCSWFLAAAVTAAARGTLPARIAGAPRVAAGLLLAAVAAVAAAGAADAPALRRTADMTSSRAYTLSPATDALLGSLGGDWEVLVVLADPPAAVARQVDEVLAGLAARPTRDGRVRAARVDPSDPRDAARYESVLEAVQARDADALQRHDQAIRAGRAAFDRLAGVASVQAPMLEDLVISLPVSDPARADLDALRGAFVQLVAQKRAFDRSIDALRAASDARPFPDEARAAAAVSANLKHWGEELSAAARRLSDGAREARSPALAAWLEAAPREFLDVARELRTAQDALDRLPRLWGAEVGAALAAGDCAIVVGPPGIVTVPGWQLVAGTAGAGGAALDRRFRGEHAVASAIRALRSGSAPVAVVVHSGAPGILRPSPDRTDLAAAADALRTARVEVREWIPGESPQPAVPASRPAVWVVLAPIDRDATVESPRERELLAAARRLVTQSQPVLLTVGPSLLPMLGQQDPWATLLAPRGLSAQTGRTVLEAVPVGPGRTETRAAQSIVDGVTVGALGRAIDGQRLWLERPVPLAIDGACTACTAVSEVEPSPERWIERDWRRDVRARIGVPDGQRLSAPVPVVAASEGGARAVLVGSPTWLTTAVADAADPLGGGRVALRHPGNRDLLVNAVMWLAGLDDQVAGSGAGGEVARLPRLARTTVAAVGTIEAFALPAALAAMGAVVVVRRRLRT
;
A
#
# COMPACT_ATOMS: atom_id res chain seq x y z
N MET A 1 42.57 -56.68 -41.68
CA MET A 1 44.05 -56.82 -41.74
C MET A 1 44.61 -57.05 -40.34
N VAL A 2 45.80 -57.66 -40.25
CA VAL A 2 46.78 -57.67 -39.14
C VAL A 2 46.25 -57.77 -37.69
N ARG A 3 46.36 -58.99 -37.15
CA ARG A 3 46.50 -59.33 -35.71
C ARG A 3 48.00 -59.45 -35.37
N PRO A 4 48.44 -59.48 -34.09
CA PRO A 4 48.59 -60.75 -33.35
C PRO A 4 48.24 -60.59 -31.84
N ARG A 5 49.06 -60.86 -30.80
CA ARG A 5 49.50 -62.10 -30.07
C ARG A 5 49.55 -61.69 -28.57
N ALA A 6 49.52 -62.50 -27.50
CA ALA A 6 49.21 -63.91 -27.13
C ALA A 6 48.88 -63.86 -25.59
N GLY A 7 48.65 -64.89 -24.77
CA GLY A 7 48.49 -66.36 -24.85
C GLY A 7 48.01 -66.83 -23.45
N ALA A 8 47.10 -67.81 -23.28
CA ALA A 8 47.30 -69.28 -23.33
C ALA A 8 48.32 -69.79 -22.26
N ARG A 9 48.11 -70.85 -21.45
CA ARG A 9 47.21 -72.04 -21.40
C ARG A 9 46.94 -72.45 -19.92
N ALA A 10 46.27 -73.56 -19.54
CA ALA A 10 44.95 -74.17 -19.84
C ALA A 10 44.77 -75.50 -19.01
N VAL A 11 43.63 -76.22 -19.18
CA VAL A 11 43.39 -77.66 -18.83
C VAL A 11 42.93 -78.02 -17.38
N SER A 12 42.27 -79.19 -17.25
CA SER A 12 41.42 -79.69 -16.16
C SER A 12 41.88 -81.05 -15.57
N ARG A 13 41.25 -81.53 -14.47
CA ARG A 13 40.71 -82.93 -14.31
C ARG A 13 40.04 -83.20 -12.94
N CYS A 14 39.55 -84.44 -12.73
CA CYS A 14 38.61 -84.84 -11.67
C CYS A 14 39.16 -85.91 -10.69
N ARG A 15 38.71 -85.87 -9.41
CA ARG A 15 38.61 -87.00 -8.44
C ARG A 15 39.96 -87.70 -8.06
N PRO A 16 40.03 -88.69 -7.12
CA PRO A 16 38.99 -89.33 -6.28
C PRO A 16 39.28 -89.34 -4.74
N ARG A 17 38.53 -90.18 -4.00
CA ARG A 17 38.66 -90.50 -2.55
C ARG A 17 39.94 -91.27 -2.19
N VAL A 18 40.36 -91.19 -0.92
CA VAL A 18 41.01 -92.29 -0.17
C VAL A 18 40.34 -92.42 1.22
N ARG A 19 40.37 -93.62 1.84
CA ARG A 19 39.87 -93.92 3.20
C ARG A 19 41.01 -93.97 4.23
N GLY A 20 40.74 -93.58 5.47
CA GLY A 20 41.52 -93.97 6.66
C GLY A 20 40.62 -94.54 7.76
N ARG A 21 41.08 -95.58 8.48
CA ARG A 21 40.39 -96.23 9.62
C ARG A 21 41.33 -96.24 10.84
N GLY A 22 40.78 -96.02 12.04
CA GLY A 22 41.44 -96.28 13.34
C GLY A 22 40.47 -95.99 14.50
N THR A 23 39.81 -97.00 15.09
CA THR A 23 40.21 -97.73 16.32
C THR A 23 40.22 -96.85 17.59
N ARG A 24 39.12 -96.77 18.38
CA ARG A 24 38.57 -97.71 19.40
C ARG A 24 39.43 -97.96 20.67
N ALA A 25 39.05 -97.32 21.77
CA ALA A 25 39.03 -97.82 23.16
C ALA A 25 37.88 -97.07 23.89
N ARG A 26 37.00 -97.63 24.76
CA ARG A 26 37.12 -98.44 26.00
C ARG A 26 37.76 -97.68 27.19
N ARG A 27 37.26 -97.75 28.44
CA ARG A 27 35.94 -98.16 29.01
C ARG A 27 35.91 -97.83 30.53
N GLY A 28 34.72 -97.64 31.14
CA GLY A 28 34.52 -97.49 32.60
C GLY A 28 33.83 -96.16 32.96
N ARG A 29 32.69 -96.05 33.66
CA ARG A 29 31.77 -96.95 34.39
C ARG A 29 32.09 -97.25 35.87
N ASN A 30 31.48 -96.46 36.76
CA ASN A 30 30.71 -96.80 37.99
C ASN A 30 29.96 -95.50 38.41
N LEU A 31 28.70 -95.42 38.90
CA LEU A 31 27.73 -96.27 39.61
C LEU A 31 27.60 -96.00 41.13
N ALA A 32 26.83 -94.97 41.50
CA ALA A 32 25.92 -94.85 42.66
C ALA A 32 25.35 -93.40 42.73
N ALA A 33 24.27 -93.06 43.43
CA ALA A 33 22.89 -93.58 43.43
C ALA A 33 21.99 -92.58 44.21
N SER A 34 21.00 -91.97 43.54
CA SER A 34 19.71 -91.33 43.98
C SER A 34 19.43 -90.85 45.43
N PRO A 35 18.38 -90.01 45.69
CA PRO A 35 17.44 -89.35 44.77
C PRO A 35 17.35 -87.81 44.94
N GLY A 36 16.71 -87.14 43.99
CA GLY A 36 16.28 -85.74 44.09
C GLY A 36 15.58 -85.32 42.80
N ALA A 37 14.31 -84.93 42.86
CA ALA A 37 13.49 -84.72 41.66
C ALA A 37 13.45 -83.24 41.24
N ASP A 38 13.76 -82.96 39.98
CA ASP A 38 13.16 -81.84 39.26
C ASP A 38 13.04 -82.13 37.75
N ARG A 39 12.05 -81.51 37.08
CA ARG A 39 11.67 -81.84 35.69
C ARG A 39 12.42 -80.97 34.68
N ALA A 40 13.51 -81.49 34.14
CA ALA A 40 14.29 -80.83 33.09
C ALA A 40 13.53 -80.70 31.75
N GLY A 41 12.89 -79.55 31.52
CA GLY A 41 12.46 -79.12 30.19
C GLY A 41 13.66 -78.77 29.30
N ALA A 42 13.62 -79.15 28.02
CA ALA A 42 14.77 -79.04 27.12
C ALA A 42 15.18 -77.58 26.84
N ARG A 43 16.43 -77.22 27.19
CA ARG A 43 17.04 -75.95 26.79
C ARG A 43 17.46 -76.00 25.32
N VAL A 44 16.64 -75.44 24.44
CA VAL A 44 17.06 -75.08 23.08
C VAL A 44 18.15 -74.01 23.18
N GLY A 45 19.32 -74.27 22.58
CA GLY A 45 20.42 -73.31 22.57
C GLY A 45 20.13 -72.13 21.65
N LEU A 46 19.84 -70.96 22.23
CA LEU A 46 19.85 -69.69 21.49
C LEU A 46 21.30 -69.31 21.11
N PRO A 47 21.57 -68.86 19.87
CA PRO A 47 22.88 -68.32 19.51
C PRO A 47 23.16 -67.02 20.28
N PRO A 48 24.44 -66.64 20.47
CA PRO A 48 24.80 -65.44 21.23
C PRO A 48 24.27 -64.16 20.57
N ALA A 49 23.75 -63.24 21.39
CA ALA A 49 23.27 -61.95 20.93
C ALA A 49 24.43 -61.09 20.41
N ASP A 50 24.48 -60.89 19.09
CA ASP A 50 25.49 -60.07 18.41
C ASP A 50 25.37 -58.60 18.85
N ARG A 51 26.27 -58.14 19.72
CA ARG A 51 26.34 -56.78 20.27
C ARG A 51 26.86 -55.78 19.22
N ARG A 52 26.11 -55.57 18.12
CA ARG A 52 26.40 -54.51 17.15
C ARG A 52 26.00 -53.14 17.68
N GLY A 53 26.87 -52.58 18.53
CA GLY A 53 27.00 -51.14 18.64
C GLY A 53 27.49 -50.59 17.30
N GLY A 54 26.57 -50.13 16.46
CA GLY A 54 26.85 -49.54 15.15
C GLY A 54 25.90 -48.38 14.90
N GLY A 55 26.42 -47.26 14.40
CA GLY A 55 25.66 -46.02 14.25
C GLY A 55 24.39 -46.23 13.41
N ALA A 56 23.25 -45.79 13.94
CA ALA A 56 21.98 -45.85 13.23
C ALA A 56 22.05 -44.98 11.97
N SER A 57 22.24 -45.62 10.81
CA SER A 57 22.21 -44.92 9.52
C SER A 57 20.94 -44.07 9.41
N MET A 58 21.06 -42.85 8.87
CA MET A 58 19.95 -41.90 8.78
C MET A 58 18.77 -42.49 7.98
N THR A 59 19.07 -43.30 6.96
CA THR A 59 18.11 -44.12 6.19
C THR A 59 17.36 -45.16 7.04
N GLY A 60 18.00 -45.76 8.06
CA GLY A 60 17.34 -46.65 9.01
C GLY A 60 16.35 -45.91 9.91
N LEU A 61 16.75 -44.76 10.47
CA LEU A 61 15.91 -43.95 11.34
C LEU A 61 14.66 -43.41 10.59
N VAL A 62 14.85 -42.91 9.37
CA VAL A 62 13.74 -42.46 8.50
C VAL A 62 12.78 -43.60 8.16
N ARG A 63 13.27 -44.81 7.86
CA ARG A 63 12.40 -45.99 7.61
C ARG A 63 11.53 -46.33 8.82
N SER A 64 12.10 -46.34 10.03
CA SER A 64 11.33 -46.58 11.27
C SER A 64 10.30 -45.48 11.54
N MET A 65 10.67 -44.21 11.34
CA MET A 65 9.76 -43.06 11.50
C MET A 65 8.56 -43.16 10.53
N VAL A 66 8.81 -43.46 9.26
CA VAL A 66 7.76 -43.62 8.24
C VAL A 66 6.87 -44.84 8.53
N ALA A 67 7.43 -45.94 9.05
CA ALA A 67 6.65 -47.10 9.46
C ALA A 67 5.70 -46.78 10.62
N VAL A 68 6.17 -46.04 11.64
CA VAL A 68 5.32 -45.54 12.74
C VAL A 68 4.26 -44.59 12.21
N ALA A 69 4.63 -43.56 11.42
CA ALA A 69 3.67 -42.61 10.85
C ALA A 69 2.58 -43.31 10.03
N ARG A 70 2.93 -44.34 9.24
CA ARG A 70 1.96 -45.11 8.44
C ARG A 70 1.05 -46.01 9.29
N ARG A 71 1.50 -46.51 10.45
CA ARG A 71 0.65 -47.18 11.46
C ARG A 71 -0.34 -46.17 12.04
N GLU A 72 0.17 -45.07 12.58
CA GLU A 72 -0.63 -44.05 13.27
C GLU A 72 -1.68 -43.43 12.35
N TRP A 73 -1.32 -43.06 11.11
CA TRP A 73 -2.25 -42.53 10.10
C TRP A 73 -3.47 -43.46 9.88
N ARG A 74 -3.23 -44.76 9.74
CA ARG A 74 -4.28 -45.78 9.60
C ARG A 74 -5.11 -45.96 10.87
N VAL A 75 -4.50 -45.86 12.05
CA VAL A 75 -5.21 -45.93 13.33
C VAL A 75 -6.13 -44.73 13.51
N GLN A 76 -5.65 -43.53 13.17
CA GLN A 76 -6.40 -42.28 13.32
C GLN A 76 -7.57 -42.19 12.33
N LEU A 77 -7.34 -42.41 11.03
CA LEU A 77 -8.42 -42.48 10.02
C LEU A 77 -9.37 -43.67 10.25
N GLY A 78 -8.89 -44.75 10.87
CA GLY A 78 -9.73 -45.86 11.28
C GLY A 78 -10.50 -45.61 12.59
N SER A 79 -10.44 -44.42 13.19
CA SER A 79 -11.09 -44.08 14.47
C SER A 79 -12.19 -43.04 14.26
N ALA A 80 -13.33 -43.20 14.92
CA ALA A 80 -14.45 -42.25 14.84
C ALA A 80 -14.03 -40.83 15.26
N LEU A 81 -13.14 -40.71 16.26
CA LEU A 81 -12.59 -39.44 16.73
C LEU A 81 -11.81 -38.68 15.66
N GLY A 82 -11.14 -39.38 14.73
CA GLY A 82 -10.46 -38.71 13.61
C GLY A 82 -11.46 -38.01 12.68
N TRP A 83 -12.56 -38.68 12.35
CA TRP A 83 -13.61 -38.13 11.49
C TRP A 83 -14.45 -37.06 12.19
N SER A 84 -14.77 -37.19 13.48
CA SER A 84 -15.51 -36.15 14.20
C SER A 84 -14.75 -34.82 14.28
N VAL A 85 -13.41 -34.85 14.34
CA VAL A 85 -12.58 -33.64 14.23
C VAL A 85 -12.65 -33.02 12.83
N LEU A 86 -12.54 -33.82 11.76
CA LEU A 86 -12.68 -33.32 10.38
C LEU A 86 -14.06 -32.67 10.15
N VAL A 87 -15.14 -33.33 10.63
CA VAL A 87 -16.52 -32.82 10.56
C VAL A 87 -16.68 -31.52 11.33
N ALA A 88 -16.15 -31.42 12.56
CA ALA A 88 -16.26 -30.22 13.38
C ALA A 88 -15.49 -29.02 12.79
N VAL A 89 -14.29 -29.24 12.24
CA VAL A 89 -13.51 -28.17 11.58
C VAL A 89 -14.16 -27.72 10.28
N ALA A 90 -14.66 -28.65 9.46
CA ALA A 90 -15.42 -28.32 8.25
C ALA A 90 -16.70 -27.53 8.57
N LEU A 91 -17.47 -27.96 9.57
CA LEU A 91 -18.70 -27.29 10.01
C LEU A 91 -18.43 -25.86 10.49
N LEU A 92 -17.41 -25.66 11.33
CA LEU A 92 -17.02 -24.34 11.82
C LEU A 92 -16.54 -23.43 10.67
N SER A 93 -15.63 -23.93 9.83
CA SER A 93 -15.06 -23.17 8.71
C SER A 93 -16.13 -22.83 7.66
N GLY A 94 -16.99 -23.79 7.30
CA GLY A 94 -18.08 -23.59 6.34
C GLY A 94 -19.15 -22.63 6.86
N THR A 95 -19.47 -22.68 8.15
CA THR A 95 -20.38 -21.72 8.79
C THR A 95 -19.81 -20.29 8.78
N VAL A 96 -18.52 -20.13 9.10
CA VAL A 96 -17.85 -18.81 9.03
C VAL A 96 -17.78 -18.31 7.59
N PHE A 97 -17.45 -19.18 6.63
CA PHE A 97 -17.44 -18.82 5.22
C PHE A 97 -18.82 -18.34 4.73
N ALA A 98 -19.86 -19.13 4.99
CA ALA A 98 -21.25 -18.82 4.61
C ALA A 98 -21.77 -17.51 5.24
N LEU A 99 -21.45 -17.27 6.52
CA LEU A 99 -21.98 -16.11 7.25
C LEU A 99 -21.14 -14.84 7.07
N ALA A 100 -19.82 -14.94 6.94
CA ALA A 100 -18.90 -13.79 7.00
C ALA A 100 -18.16 -13.50 5.70
N VAL A 101 -17.79 -14.52 4.91
CA VAL A 101 -16.94 -14.38 3.71
C VAL A 101 -17.75 -14.29 2.42
N PHE A 102 -18.68 -15.23 2.20
CA PHE A 102 -19.39 -15.42 0.92
C PHE A 102 -20.56 -14.44 0.74
N ARG A 103 -20.26 -13.14 0.79
CA ARG A 103 -21.21 -12.02 0.69
C ARG A 103 -20.99 -11.25 -0.61
N GLY A 104 -22.05 -10.96 -1.36
CA GLY A 104 -21.93 -10.21 -2.62
C GLY A 104 -21.39 -8.79 -2.40
N GLY A 105 -20.36 -8.40 -3.16
CA GLY A 105 -19.61 -7.15 -3.00
C GLY A 105 -18.41 -7.21 -2.05
N ALA A 106 -18.28 -8.28 -1.24
CA ALA A 106 -17.10 -8.48 -0.41
C ALA A 106 -15.86 -8.88 -1.25
N PRO A 107 -14.64 -8.66 -0.77
CA PRO A 107 -13.43 -9.21 -1.39
C PRO A 107 -13.44 -10.75 -1.30
N ALA A 108 -13.05 -11.43 -2.37
CA ALA A 108 -12.98 -12.90 -2.47
C ALA A 108 -11.69 -13.44 -1.83
N THR A 109 -11.47 -13.11 -0.56
CA THR A 109 -10.36 -13.61 0.27
C THR A 109 -10.83 -14.71 1.22
N LEU A 110 -10.01 -15.74 1.43
CA LEU A 110 -10.24 -16.77 2.45
C LEU A 110 -9.87 -16.32 3.87
N ARG A 111 -9.29 -15.12 4.04
CA ARG A 111 -8.76 -14.62 5.31
C ARG A 111 -9.76 -14.70 6.47
N GLY A 112 -11.04 -14.43 6.24
CA GLY A 112 -12.08 -14.57 7.27
C GLY A 112 -12.22 -16.00 7.81
N SER A 113 -12.21 -17.01 6.92
CA SER A 113 -12.18 -18.43 7.30
C SER A 113 -10.86 -18.81 7.97
N MET A 114 -9.73 -18.26 7.49
CA MET A 114 -8.41 -18.55 8.04
C MET A 114 -8.22 -18.03 9.47
N ILE A 115 -8.71 -16.82 9.78
CA ILE A 115 -8.68 -16.28 11.16
C ILE A 115 -9.44 -17.21 12.11
N ALA A 116 -10.64 -17.64 11.72
CA ALA A 116 -11.42 -18.60 12.50
C ALA A 116 -10.73 -19.97 12.62
N LEU A 117 -10.10 -20.45 11.54
CA LEU A 117 -9.30 -21.68 11.57
C LEU A 117 -8.04 -21.55 12.42
N GLY A 118 -7.44 -20.37 12.58
CA GLY A 118 -6.30 -20.15 13.47
C GLY A 118 -6.65 -20.46 14.94
N TRP A 119 -7.79 -19.94 15.40
CA TRP A 119 -8.34 -20.26 16.71
C TRP A 119 -8.80 -21.73 16.81
N ALA A 120 -9.41 -22.28 15.75
CA ALA A 120 -9.79 -23.70 15.73
C ALA A 120 -8.58 -24.63 15.82
N VAL A 121 -7.49 -24.34 15.11
CA VAL A 121 -6.24 -25.13 15.10
C VAL A 121 -5.54 -25.09 16.46
N LEU A 122 -5.59 -23.96 17.18
CA LEU A 122 -5.11 -23.86 18.57
C LEU A 122 -5.82 -24.84 19.52
N VAL A 123 -7.10 -25.13 19.27
CA VAL A 123 -7.90 -26.10 20.05
C VAL A 123 -7.75 -27.54 19.52
N VAL A 124 -7.74 -27.71 18.19
CA VAL A 124 -7.77 -29.01 17.52
C VAL A 124 -6.41 -29.72 17.53
N ALA A 125 -5.30 -29.00 17.38
CA ALA A 125 -3.97 -29.62 17.41
C ALA A 125 -3.64 -30.28 18.76
N PRO A 126 -3.96 -29.67 19.93
CA PRO A 126 -3.99 -30.38 21.21
C PRO A 126 -4.91 -31.60 21.23
N ALA A 127 -6.13 -31.50 20.68
CA ALA A 127 -7.09 -32.61 20.69
C ALA A 127 -6.64 -33.83 19.85
N LEU A 128 -5.89 -33.61 18.76
CA LEU A 128 -5.29 -34.67 17.96
C LEU A 128 -4.07 -35.31 18.65
N SER A 129 -3.25 -34.51 19.33
CA SER A 129 -1.97 -34.94 19.92
C SER A 129 -2.08 -35.52 21.33
N MET A 130 -3.08 -35.11 22.13
CA MET A 130 -3.24 -35.50 23.55
C MET A 130 -3.21 -37.01 23.81
N ARG A 131 -3.74 -37.83 22.88
CA ARG A 131 -3.80 -39.29 23.00
C ARG A 131 -2.49 -40.02 22.68
N SER A 132 -1.59 -39.37 21.91
CA SER A 132 -0.49 -40.01 21.19
C SER A 132 0.41 -40.93 22.03
N ILE A 133 0.69 -40.56 23.28
CA ILE A 133 1.53 -41.32 24.22
C ILE A 133 0.71 -41.80 25.43
N VAL A 134 -0.25 -40.99 25.93
CA VAL A 134 -1.13 -41.37 27.05
C VAL A 134 -1.91 -42.66 26.77
N GLU A 135 -2.44 -42.83 25.56
CA GLU A 135 -3.29 -43.98 25.22
C GLU A 135 -2.47 -45.29 25.14
N GLU A 136 -1.23 -45.23 24.65
CA GLU A 136 -0.30 -46.38 24.63
C GLU A 136 0.23 -46.72 26.04
N ARG A 137 0.35 -45.73 26.93
CA ARG A 137 0.66 -45.97 28.35
C ARG A 137 -0.51 -46.63 29.08
N ARG A 138 -1.74 -46.14 28.88
CA ARG A 138 -2.97 -46.71 29.46
C ARG A 138 -3.26 -48.13 28.94
N GLY A 139 -3.00 -48.38 27.66
CA GLY A 139 -3.16 -49.70 27.04
C GLY A 139 -2.01 -50.69 27.31
N GLY A 140 -1.00 -50.31 28.09
CA GLY A 140 0.16 -51.16 28.40
C GLY A 140 1.08 -51.47 27.21
N THR A 141 0.85 -50.86 26.04
CA THR A 141 1.64 -51.08 24.81
C THR A 141 2.91 -50.25 24.75
N TRP A 142 3.01 -49.17 25.54
CA TRP A 142 4.17 -48.27 25.56
C TRP A 142 5.53 -48.97 25.80
N PRO A 143 5.69 -49.93 26.76
CA PRO A 143 6.95 -50.67 26.93
C PRO A 143 7.28 -51.56 25.72
N VAL A 144 6.28 -52.13 25.06
CA VAL A 144 6.46 -52.95 23.84
C VAL A 144 6.92 -52.09 22.67
N LEU A 145 6.40 -50.86 22.57
CA LEU A 145 6.85 -49.87 21.58
C LEU A 145 8.32 -49.47 21.82
N LEU A 146 8.70 -49.23 23.08
CA LEU A 146 10.08 -48.88 23.47
C LEU A 146 11.07 -50.04 23.32
N ALA A 147 10.61 -51.30 23.40
CA ALA A 147 11.41 -52.50 23.15
C ALA A 147 11.56 -52.84 21.64
N SER A 148 10.88 -52.11 20.75
CA SER A 148 10.99 -52.28 19.30
C SER A 148 12.32 -51.72 18.76
N PRO A 149 12.79 -52.14 17.57
CA PRO A 149 13.98 -51.56 16.94
C PRO A 149 13.81 -50.11 16.44
N ALA A 150 12.67 -49.46 16.71
CA ALA A 150 12.46 -48.04 16.44
C ALA A 150 12.88 -47.20 17.67
N GLY A 151 13.99 -46.48 17.57
CA GLY A 151 14.45 -45.59 18.65
C GLY A 151 13.43 -44.49 18.98
N VAL A 152 13.39 -44.03 20.24
CA VAL A 152 12.37 -43.11 20.78
C VAL A 152 12.10 -41.89 19.90
N ALA A 153 13.16 -41.29 19.33
CA ALA A 153 13.02 -40.17 18.39
C ALA A 153 12.15 -40.51 17.16
N SER A 154 12.35 -41.67 16.55
CA SER A 154 11.55 -42.13 15.39
C SER A 154 10.09 -42.46 15.77
N ILE A 155 9.83 -42.88 17.01
CA ILE A 155 8.47 -43.10 17.54
C ILE A 155 7.74 -41.76 17.70
N VAL A 156 8.35 -40.78 18.37
CA VAL A 156 7.76 -39.47 18.62
C VAL A 156 7.56 -38.70 17.32
N LEU A 157 8.57 -38.67 16.44
CA LEU A 157 8.46 -38.04 15.12
C LEU A 157 7.43 -38.75 14.23
N GLY A 158 7.33 -40.08 14.28
CA GLY A 158 6.31 -40.83 13.54
C GLY A 158 4.89 -40.50 13.98
N LYS A 159 4.65 -40.41 15.30
CA LYS A 159 3.36 -39.97 15.87
C LYS A 159 3.06 -38.50 15.54
N PHE A 160 4.06 -37.63 15.55
CA PHE A 160 3.95 -36.23 15.13
C PHE A 160 3.55 -36.08 13.67
N VAL A 161 4.26 -36.73 12.73
CA VAL A 161 3.96 -36.65 11.29
C VAL A 161 2.54 -37.14 10.98
N ALA A 162 2.05 -38.18 11.68
CA ALA A 162 0.68 -38.65 11.51
C ALA A 162 -0.38 -37.68 12.06
N ALA A 163 -0.12 -37.01 13.17
CA ALA A 163 -1.01 -35.96 13.71
C ALA A 163 -1.01 -34.70 12.83
N LEU A 164 0.17 -34.27 12.36
CA LEU A 164 0.33 -33.13 11.45
C LEU A 164 -0.36 -33.39 10.10
N ALA A 165 -0.26 -34.59 9.55
CA ALA A 165 -0.98 -34.96 8.32
C ALA A 165 -2.51 -34.85 8.50
N LEU A 166 -3.05 -35.24 9.66
CA LEU A 166 -4.50 -35.17 9.91
C LEU A 166 -4.96 -33.73 10.11
N LEU A 167 -4.15 -32.91 10.80
CA LEU A 167 -4.37 -31.47 10.94
C LEU A 167 -4.30 -30.75 9.59
N THR A 168 -3.36 -31.14 8.72
CA THR A 168 -3.23 -30.61 7.35
C THR A 168 -4.48 -30.91 6.53
N VAL A 169 -5.01 -32.15 6.59
CA VAL A 169 -6.29 -32.50 5.94
C VAL A 169 -7.47 -31.72 6.54
N ALA A 170 -7.50 -31.53 7.87
CA ALA A 170 -8.55 -30.77 8.55
C ALA A 170 -8.61 -29.29 8.12
N VAL A 171 -7.46 -28.68 7.83
CA VAL A 171 -7.36 -27.29 7.35
C VAL A 171 -7.55 -27.19 5.83
N ALA A 172 -6.90 -28.07 5.06
CA ALA A 172 -6.86 -27.96 3.61
C ALA A 172 -8.17 -28.36 2.92
N VAL A 173 -8.91 -29.35 3.43
CA VAL A 173 -10.16 -29.79 2.76
C VAL A 173 -11.25 -28.70 2.79
N PRO A 174 -11.56 -28.05 3.93
CA PRO A 174 -12.52 -26.94 3.93
C PRO A 174 -12.02 -25.74 3.12
N LEU A 175 -10.74 -25.34 3.26
CA LEU A 175 -10.22 -24.19 2.52
C LEU A 175 -10.15 -24.42 1.00
N ALA A 176 -9.91 -25.65 0.53
CA ALA A 176 -9.95 -25.98 -0.90
C ALA A 176 -11.37 -25.96 -1.49
N ALA A 177 -12.37 -26.40 -0.72
CA ALA A 177 -13.77 -26.31 -1.13
C ALA A 177 -14.24 -24.85 -1.22
N GLN A 178 -13.90 -24.05 -0.20
CA GLN A 178 -14.15 -22.61 -0.17
C GLN A 178 -13.40 -21.86 -1.27
N PHE A 179 -12.15 -22.24 -1.59
CA PHE A 179 -11.42 -21.68 -2.73
C PHE A 179 -12.16 -21.95 -4.04
N ALA A 180 -12.58 -23.19 -4.30
CA ALA A 180 -13.34 -23.54 -5.49
C ALA A 180 -14.70 -22.81 -5.58
N ALA A 181 -15.36 -22.56 -4.44
CA ALA A 181 -16.59 -21.77 -4.36
C ALA A 181 -16.36 -20.28 -4.68
N LEU A 182 -15.20 -19.72 -4.31
CA LEU A 182 -14.79 -18.36 -4.70
C LEU A 182 -14.40 -18.30 -6.19
N GLU A 183 -13.60 -19.26 -6.68
CA GLU A 183 -13.13 -19.36 -8.09
C GLU A 183 -14.29 -19.51 -9.08
N TRP A 184 -15.40 -20.13 -8.66
CA TRP A 184 -16.61 -20.22 -9.49
C TRP A 184 -17.36 -18.87 -9.62
N CYS A 185 -17.09 -17.90 -8.73
CA CYS A 185 -17.81 -16.62 -8.66
C CYS A 185 -16.92 -15.39 -8.93
N SER A 186 -15.60 -15.52 -8.85
CA SER A 186 -14.59 -14.46 -8.98
C SER A 186 -13.21 -15.09 -9.22
N ARG A 187 -12.13 -14.31 -9.22
CA ARG A 187 -10.73 -14.81 -9.33
C ARG A 187 -9.98 -14.63 -8.00
N PRO A 188 -10.27 -15.42 -6.95
CA PRO A 188 -9.58 -15.35 -5.67
C PRO A 188 -8.07 -15.58 -5.81
N ASP A 189 -7.28 -15.03 -4.90
CA ASP A 189 -5.82 -15.11 -4.96
C ASP A 189 -5.32 -16.51 -4.52
N PRO A 190 -4.71 -17.31 -5.43
CA PRO A 190 -4.25 -18.65 -5.10
C PRO A 190 -2.97 -18.66 -4.24
N LEU A 191 -2.20 -17.57 -4.24
CA LEU A 191 -0.94 -17.45 -3.51
C LEU A 191 -1.20 -16.96 -2.08
N GLU A 192 -2.08 -15.98 -1.89
CA GLU A 192 -2.63 -15.61 -0.57
C GLU A 192 -3.28 -16.82 0.11
N ALA A 193 -4.04 -17.61 -0.65
CA ALA A 193 -4.63 -18.85 -0.16
C ALA A 193 -3.57 -19.86 0.32
N LEU A 194 -2.50 -20.04 -0.47
CA LEU A 194 -1.44 -20.99 -0.16
C LEU A 194 -0.57 -20.56 1.04
N THR A 195 -0.23 -19.27 1.18
CA THR A 195 0.52 -18.79 2.36
C THR A 195 -0.31 -18.90 3.64
N GLY A 196 -1.61 -18.62 3.59
CA GLY A 196 -2.50 -18.76 4.73
C GLY A 196 -2.63 -20.21 5.21
N VAL A 197 -2.76 -21.16 4.26
CA VAL A 197 -2.72 -22.60 4.56
C VAL A 197 -1.36 -23.01 5.16
N LEU A 198 -0.24 -22.52 4.59
CA LEU A 198 1.10 -22.80 5.11
C LEU A 198 1.27 -22.29 6.55
N GLY A 199 0.84 -21.06 6.84
CA GLY A 199 0.87 -20.48 8.19
C GLY A 199 0.05 -21.29 9.20
N LEU A 200 -1.17 -21.70 8.83
CA LEU A 200 -2.02 -22.56 9.67
C LEU A 200 -1.39 -23.94 9.93
N VAL A 201 -0.71 -24.52 8.95
CA VAL A 201 0.02 -25.80 9.10
C VAL A 201 1.28 -25.64 9.96
N LEU A 202 2.01 -24.54 9.84
CA LEU A 202 3.20 -24.24 10.66
C LEU A 202 2.85 -23.97 12.13
N ALA A 203 1.84 -23.12 12.39
CA ALA A 203 1.31 -22.90 13.74
C ALA A 203 0.76 -24.21 14.32
N GLY A 204 -0.05 -24.92 13.53
CA GLY A 204 -0.58 -26.24 13.89
C GLY A 204 0.50 -27.29 14.20
N ALA A 205 1.65 -27.24 13.53
CA ALA A 205 2.80 -28.09 13.81
C ALA A 205 3.43 -27.78 15.18
N ALA A 206 3.62 -26.50 15.52
CA ALA A 206 4.09 -26.10 16.85
C ALA A 206 3.10 -26.52 17.95
N TYR A 207 1.79 -26.32 17.72
CA TYR A 207 0.74 -26.69 18.65
C TYR A 207 0.68 -28.22 18.85
N ALA A 208 0.70 -29.01 17.77
CA ALA A 208 0.70 -30.47 17.84
C ALA A 208 1.97 -31.03 18.52
N ALA A 209 3.14 -30.45 18.26
CA ALA A 209 4.38 -30.83 18.94
C ALA A 209 4.29 -30.59 20.45
N SER A 210 3.77 -29.43 20.88
CA SER A 210 3.58 -29.11 22.29
C SER A 210 2.59 -30.06 22.99
N GLY A 211 1.53 -30.49 22.30
CA GLY A 211 0.59 -31.47 22.84
C GLY A 211 1.15 -32.89 22.93
N ILE A 212 2.09 -33.28 22.06
CA ILE A 212 2.84 -34.54 22.21
C ILE A 212 3.77 -34.47 23.42
N LEU A 213 4.42 -33.33 23.68
CA LEU A 213 5.17 -33.10 24.93
C LEU A 213 4.26 -33.27 26.16
N MET A 214 3.08 -32.65 26.19
CA MET A 214 2.17 -32.81 27.33
C MET A 214 1.63 -34.25 27.46
N SER A 215 1.42 -34.96 26.35
CA SER A 215 1.10 -36.40 26.33
C SER A 215 2.25 -37.27 26.88
N ALA A 216 3.51 -36.83 26.73
CA ALA A 216 4.69 -37.47 27.33
C ALA A 216 4.86 -37.16 28.83
N LEU A 217 4.42 -35.99 29.30
CA LEU A 217 4.58 -35.54 30.68
C LEU A 217 3.46 -36.02 31.62
N VAL A 218 2.21 -36.07 31.16
CA VAL A 218 1.03 -36.28 32.02
C VAL A 218 0.42 -37.67 31.81
N GLY A 219 -0.15 -38.27 32.86
CA GLY A 219 -0.84 -39.58 32.81
C GLY A 219 -2.31 -39.54 32.37
N ASN A 220 -2.87 -38.33 32.19
CA ASN A 220 -4.28 -38.13 31.84
C ASN A 220 -4.42 -37.28 30.58
N GLN A 221 -5.17 -37.80 29.61
CA GLN A 221 -5.39 -37.21 28.30
C GLN A 221 -6.09 -35.85 28.38
N VAL A 222 -7.08 -35.70 29.27
CA VAL A 222 -7.80 -34.42 29.49
C VAL A 222 -6.85 -33.36 30.05
N ALA A 223 -5.98 -33.73 31.00
CA ALA A 223 -5.00 -32.82 31.56
C ALA A 223 -3.89 -32.45 30.55
N ALA A 224 -3.44 -33.40 29.73
CA ALA A 224 -2.50 -33.12 28.63
C ALA A 224 -3.08 -32.13 27.61
N TYR A 225 -4.35 -32.31 27.24
CA TYR A 225 -5.08 -31.37 26.37
C TYR A 225 -5.19 -29.98 27.00
N LEU A 226 -5.75 -29.87 28.21
CA LEU A 226 -5.95 -28.58 28.88
C LEU A 226 -4.64 -27.83 29.10
N LEU A 227 -3.59 -28.51 29.56
CA LEU A 227 -2.27 -27.91 29.77
C LEU A 227 -1.66 -27.37 28.47
N THR A 228 -1.93 -28.02 27.33
CA THR A 228 -1.47 -27.54 26.02
C THR A 228 -2.25 -26.31 25.57
N VAL A 229 -3.58 -26.28 25.74
CA VAL A 229 -4.41 -25.12 25.40
C VAL A 229 -4.06 -23.92 26.28
N PHE A 230 -3.94 -24.11 27.59
CA PHE A 230 -3.55 -23.05 28.53
C PHE A 230 -2.13 -22.53 28.27
N LEU A 231 -1.17 -23.39 27.88
CA LEU A 231 0.18 -22.95 27.49
C LEU A 231 0.12 -21.88 26.39
N TRP A 232 -0.63 -22.13 25.31
CA TRP A 232 -0.73 -21.18 24.19
C TRP A 232 -1.55 -19.94 24.54
N LEU A 233 -2.67 -20.08 25.26
CA LEU A 233 -3.47 -18.93 25.70
C LEU A 233 -2.67 -17.99 26.64
N VAL A 234 -1.90 -18.55 27.58
CA VAL A 234 -1.02 -17.76 28.46
C VAL A 234 0.14 -17.13 27.69
N TRP A 235 0.77 -17.86 26.77
CA TRP A 235 1.81 -17.30 25.88
C TRP A 235 1.27 -16.10 25.10
N ILE A 236 0.11 -16.23 24.45
CA ILE A 236 -0.54 -15.16 23.69
C ILE A 236 -0.86 -13.97 24.59
N ALA A 237 -1.41 -14.19 25.78
CA ALA A 237 -1.74 -13.12 26.72
C ALA A 237 -0.48 -12.36 27.19
N VAL A 238 0.60 -13.08 27.53
CA VAL A 238 1.88 -12.47 27.92
C VAL A 238 2.51 -11.70 26.75
N ALA A 239 2.53 -12.26 25.55
CA ALA A 239 3.08 -11.59 24.36
C ALA A 239 2.30 -10.30 24.01
N ARG A 240 0.96 -10.34 24.09
CA ARG A 240 0.08 -9.19 23.85
C ARG A 240 0.19 -8.11 24.93
N ALA A 241 0.48 -8.48 26.18
CA ALA A 241 0.65 -7.53 27.29
C ALA A 241 2.07 -6.96 27.43
N ALA A 242 3.10 -7.69 26.98
CA ALA A 242 4.51 -7.31 27.14
C ALA A 242 4.86 -5.88 26.64
N PRO A 243 4.35 -5.38 25.50
CA PRO A 243 4.63 -4.01 25.05
C PRO A 243 4.11 -2.90 25.98
N ALA A 244 3.16 -3.21 26.88
CA ALA A 244 2.64 -2.28 27.89
C ALA A 244 3.24 -2.49 29.29
N LEU A 245 4.04 -3.56 29.48
CA LEU A 245 4.62 -3.96 30.77
C LEU A 245 6.15 -3.88 30.81
N LEU A 246 6.80 -3.74 29.65
CA LEU A 246 8.26 -3.69 29.52
C LEU A 246 8.75 -2.28 29.14
N PRO A 247 9.99 -1.90 29.53
CA PRO A 247 10.64 -0.69 29.01
C PRO A 247 10.73 -0.73 27.48
N GLY A 248 10.71 0.45 26.83
CA GLY A 248 10.60 0.55 25.36
C GLY A 248 11.62 -0.27 24.56
N SER A 249 12.86 -0.38 25.04
CA SER A 249 13.93 -1.20 24.42
C SER A 249 13.69 -2.72 24.51
N MET A 250 12.64 -3.16 25.19
CA MET A 250 12.21 -4.56 25.33
C MET A 250 10.75 -4.76 24.89
N ALA A 251 10.03 -3.71 24.49
CA ALA A 251 8.65 -3.83 23.99
C ALA A 251 8.60 -4.68 22.70
N ASP A 252 9.62 -4.55 21.85
CA ASP A 252 9.74 -5.30 20.59
C ASP A 252 9.87 -6.81 20.79
N LEU A 253 10.43 -7.27 21.92
CA LEU A 253 10.44 -8.70 22.28
C LEU A 253 9.01 -9.24 22.44
N GLY A 254 8.09 -8.43 22.97
CA GLY A 254 6.68 -8.81 23.08
C GLY A 254 6.03 -9.06 21.72
N PHE A 255 6.33 -8.21 20.74
CA PHE A 255 5.87 -8.40 19.36
C PHE A 255 6.55 -9.58 18.66
N ALA A 256 7.85 -9.79 18.90
CA ALA A 256 8.61 -10.88 18.31
C ALA A 256 8.18 -12.28 18.80
N ILE A 257 7.62 -12.40 20.01
CA ILE A 257 7.17 -13.69 20.56
C ILE A 257 5.68 -13.98 20.36
N ASP A 258 4.89 -13.10 19.74
CA ASP A 258 3.44 -13.26 19.56
C ASP A 258 3.10 -14.25 18.41
N PRO A 259 2.58 -15.46 18.71
CA PRO A 259 2.28 -16.45 17.68
C PRO A 259 1.03 -16.11 16.87
N LEU A 260 0.10 -15.28 17.38
CA LEU A 260 -1.06 -14.86 16.61
C LEU A 260 -0.69 -13.77 15.61
N ARG A 261 0.11 -12.76 16.00
CA ARG A 261 0.59 -11.73 15.06
C ARG A 261 1.37 -12.35 13.90
N ARG A 262 2.28 -13.29 14.18
CA ARG A 262 3.03 -13.99 13.14
C ARG A 262 2.15 -14.87 12.24
N LEU A 263 1.01 -15.35 12.75
CA LEU A 263 0.01 -16.08 11.96
C LEU A 263 -0.86 -15.12 11.11
N ASP A 264 -1.25 -13.96 11.65
CA ASP A 264 -2.01 -12.92 10.95
C ASP A 264 -1.30 -12.47 9.66
N GLU A 265 0.04 -12.42 9.66
CA GLU A 265 0.86 -12.07 8.49
C GLU A 265 0.78 -13.15 7.38
N PHE A 266 0.88 -14.45 7.70
CA PHE A 266 0.66 -15.52 6.70
C PHE A 266 -0.75 -15.46 6.09
N GLN A 267 -1.75 -15.12 6.92
CA GLN A 267 -3.16 -14.95 6.51
C GLN A 267 -3.42 -13.63 5.75
N MET A 268 -2.39 -12.81 5.55
CA MET A 268 -2.41 -11.60 4.71
C MET A 268 -1.67 -11.77 3.39
N GLY A 269 -1.17 -12.96 3.06
CA GLY A 269 -0.34 -13.18 1.87
C GLY A 269 1.16 -12.99 2.10
N LEU A 270 1.59 -12.68 3.34
CA LEU A 270 3.00 -12.42 3.65
C LEU A 270 3.74 -13.70 4.05
N LEU A 271 4.77 -14.05 3.27
CA LEU A 271 5.72 -15.09 3.61
C LEU A 271 7.00 -14.46 4.16
N ASP A 272 7.07 -14.34 5.50
CA ASP A 272 8.24 -13.81 6.21
C ASP A 272 9.13 -14.94 6.76
N THR A 273 10.44 -14.85 6.50
CA THR A 273 11.41 -15.83 7.03
C THR A 273 11.46 -15.86 8.55
N GLY A 274 11.28 -14.73 9.24
CA GLY A 274 11.23 -14.67 10.70
C GLY A 274 10.07 -15.50 11.26
N ASN A 275 8.89 -15.40 10.62
CA ASN A 275 7.70 -16.14 11.02
C ASN A 275 7.85 -17.65 10.78
N VAL A 276 8.47 -18.05 9.66
CA VAL A 276 8.81 -19.46 9.40
C VAL A 276 9.80 -19.99 10.43
N VAL A 277 10.87 -19.25 10.74
CA VAL A 277 11.87 -19.64 11.75
C VAL A 277 11.26 -19.75 13.15
N PHE A 278 10.38 -18.82 13.54
CA PHE A 278 9.69 -18.86 14.83
C PHE A 278 8.87 -20.15 15.02
N PHE A 279 8.02 -20.52 14.07
CA PHE A 279 7.21 -21.74 14.18
C PHE A 279 8.05 -23.02 14.07
N VAL A 280 9.06 -23.05 13.18
CA VAL A 280 9.94 -24.23 13.00
C VAL A 280 10.84 -24.45 14.22
N SER A 281 11.42 -23.39 14.80
CA SER A 281 12.25 -23.49 16.02
C SER A 281 11.41 -23.92 17.23
N SER A 282 10.24 -23.32 17.42
CA SER A 282 9.29 -23.71 18.47
C SER A 282 8.87 -25.17 18.35
N CYS A 283 8.44 -25.61 17.16
CA CYS A 283 8.07 -27.00 16.89
C CYS A 283 9.25 -27.97 17.16
N SER A 284 10.45 -27.64 16.69
CA SER A 284 11.67 -28.43 16.90
C SER A 284 12.02 -28.56 18.39
N TRP A 285 11.88 -27.47 19.16
CA TRP A 285 12.11 -27.48 20.59
C TRP A 285 11.09 -28.36 21.33
N PHE A 286 9.79 -28.20 21.05
CA PHE A 286 8.74 -29.04 21.63
C PHE A 286 8.94 -30.53 21.31
N LEU A 287 9.39 -30.87 20.09
CA LEU A 287 9.71 -32.25 19.72
C LEU A 287 10.94 -32.79 20.46
N ALA A 288 12.01 -32.00 20.62
CA ALA A 288 13.19 -32.39 21.41
C ALA A 288 12.84 -32.62 22.90
N ALA A 289 12.00 -31.74 23.46
CA ALA A 289 11.43 -31.90 24.79
C ALA A 289 10.54 -33.17 24.89
N ALA A 290 9.72 -33.45 23.88
CA ALA A 290 8.87 -34.63 23.85
C ALA A 290 9.68 -35.94 23.77
N VAL A 291 10.75 -35.98 22.96
CA VAL A 291 11.66 -37.13 22.86
C VAL A 291 12.38 -37.39 24.18
N THR A 292 12.91 -36.35 24.81
CA THR A 292 13.61 -36.48 26.11
C THR A 292 12.64 -36.87 27.24
N ALA A 293 11.43 -36.31 27.28
CA ALA A 293 10.39 -36.72 28.23
C ALA A 293 9.94 -38.17 28.02
N ALA A 294 9.75 -38.60 26.77
CA ALA A 294 9.41 -39.98 26.41
C ALA A 294 10.52 -40.98 26.79
N ALA A 295 11.79 -40.60 26.64
CA ALA A 295 12.95 -41.43 26.93
C ALA A 295 13.23 -41.64 28.43
N ARG A 296 12.66 -40.83 29.34
CA ARG A 296 12.89 -40.94 30.80
C ARG A 296 12.64 -42.34 31.37
N GLY A 297 11.70 -43.10 30.80
CA GLY A 297 11.41 -44.49 31.20
C GLY A 297 12.41 -45.55 30.71
N THR A 298 13.38 -45.17 29.88
CA THR A 298 14.42 -46.08 29.32
C THR A 298 15.84 -45.74 29.76
N LEU A 299 16.03 -44.60 30.45
CA LEU A 299 17.33 -44.13 30.90
C LEU A 299 17.63 -44.65 32.32
N PRO A 300 18.88 -45.07 32.62
CA PRO A 300 19.24 -45.45 33.97
C PRO A 300 19.11 -44.26 34.94
N ALA A 301 18.72 -44.52 36.18
CA ALA A 301 18.31 -43.50 37.15
C ALA A 301 19.33 -42.36 37.37
N ARG A 302 20.65 -42.64 37.25
CA ARG A 302 21.73 -41.63 37.30
C ARG A 302 21.65 -40.55 36.22
N ILE A 303 20.92 -40.79 35.13
CA ILE A 303 20.78 -39.87 33.98
C ILE A 303 19.38 -39.23 33.97
N ALA A 304 18.34 -40.01 34.28
CA ALA A 304 16.94 -39.57 34.17
C ALA A 304 16.58 -38.35 35.04
N GLY A 305 17.25 -38.17 36.18
CA GLY A 305 17.08 -37.02 37.09
C GLY A 305 18.15 -35.93 37.01
N ALA A 306 19.05 -35.96 36.02
CA ALA A 306 20.19 -35.04 35.99
C ALA A 306 19.77 -33.60 35.63
N PRO A 307 20.14 -32.55 36.42
CA PRO A 307 19.80 -31.17 36.11
C PRO A 307 20.39 -30.69 34.78
N ARG A 308 21.45 -31.35 34.28
CA ARG A 308 22.02 -31.15 32.94
C ARG A 308 21.00 -31.33 31.80
N VAL A 309 20.01 -32.22 31.95
CA VAL A 309 18.96 -32.43 30.94
C VAL A 309 17.94 -31.29 30.97
N ALA A 310 17.56 -30.82 32.16
CA ALA A 310 16.67 -29.67 32.32
C ALA A 310 17.35 -28.38 31.80
N ALA A 311 18.61 -28.15 32.17
CA ALA A 311 19.42 -27.04 31.68
C ALA A 311 19.63 -27.09 30.15
N GLY A 312 19.84 -28.28 29.57
CA GLY A 312 19.92 -28.45 28.12
C GLY A 312 18.62 -28.11 27.38
N LEU A 313 17.46 -28.48 27.94
CA LEU A 313 16.15 -28.09 27.39
C LEU A 313 15.86 -26.60 27.56
N LEU A 314 16.25 -26.00 28.69
CA LEU A 314 16.14 -24.56 28.92
C LEU A 314 17.04 -23.76 27.96
N LEU A 315 18.29 -24.19 27.79
CA LEU A 315 19.22 -23.59 26.84
C LEU A 315 18.70 -23.72 25.40
N ALA A 316 18.10 -24.85 25.03
CA ALA A 316 17.46 -25.02 23.73
C ALA A 316 16.21 -24.14 23.55
N ALA A 317 15.49 -23.80 24.63
CA ALA A 317 14.36 -22.87 24.57
C ALA A 317 14.86 -21.43 24.33
N VAL A 318 15.86 -21.01 25.10
CA VAL A 318 16.54 -19.71 24.94
C VAL A 318 17.14 -19.61 23.53
N ALA A 319 17.76 -20.67 23.02
CA ALA A 319 18.30 -20.71 21.66
C ALA A 319 17.20 -20.63 20.58
N ALA A 320 16.02 -21.23 20.77
CA ALA A 320 14.90 -21.12 19.85
C ALA A 320 14.32 -19.68 19.81
N VAL A 321 14.18 -19.04 20.98
CA VAL A 321 13.74 -17.64 21.09
C VAL A 321 14.79 -16.69 20.50
N ALA A 322 16.07 -16.90 20.80
CA ALA A 322 17.17 -16.11 20.24
C ALA A 322 17.30 -16.28 18.72
N ALA A 323 17.06 -17.49 18.18
CA ALA A 323 17.03 -17.74 16.74
C ALA A 323 15.84 -17.04 16.05
N ALA A 324 14.68 -16.95 16.71
CA ALA A 324 13.54 -16.17 16.19
C ALA A 324 13.87 -14.66 16.17
N GLY A 325 14.34 -14.09 17.28
CA GLY A 325 14.73 -12.67 17.34
C GLY A 325 15.89 -12.31 16.40
N ALA A 326 16.83 -13.23 16.17
CA ALA A 326 17.88 -13.06 15.17
C ALA A 326 17.36 -13.17 13.73
N ALA A 327 16.30 -13.93 13.47
CA ALA A 327 15.68 -14.03 12.15
C ALA A 327 14.80 -12.81 11.80
N ASP A 328 14.35 -12.05 12.80
CA ASP A 328 13.70 -10.75 12.60
C ASP A 328 14.72 -9.62 12.27
N ALA A 329 16.02 -9.84 12.47
CA ALA A 329 17.04 -8.82 12.26
C ALA A 329 17.13 -8.40 10.77
N PRO A 330 17.31 -7.10 10.45
CA PRO A 330 17.21 -6.59 9.07
C PRO A 330 18.13 -7.24 8.03
N ALA A 331 19.25 -7.85 8.44
CA ALA A 331 20.18 -8.53 7.54
C ALA A 331 19.76 -9.98 7.18
N LEU A 332 18.86 -10.59 7.96
CA LEU A 332 18.41 -11.98 7.79
C LEU A 332 16.93 -12.07 7.41
N ARG A 333 16.11 -11.11 7.85
CA ARG A 333 14.68 -11.02 7.54
C ARG A 333 14.47 -10.81 6.04
N ARG A 334 13.67 -11.68 5.42
CA ARG A 334 13.15 -11.52 4.06
C ARG A 334 11.64 -11.74 4.08
N THR A 335 10.91 -10.71 3.68
CA THR A 335 9.46 -10.74 3.56
C THR A 335 9.10 -10.79 2.09
N ALA A 336 8.36 -11.82 1.66
CA ALA A 336 7.81 -11.92 0.33
C ALA A 336 6.29 -11.72 0.40
N ASP A 337 5.82 -10.62 -0.18
CA ASP A 337 4.39 -10.42 -0.44
C ASP A 337 3.99 -11.32 -1.62
N MET A 338 3.12 -12.28 -1.34
CA MET A 338 2.64 -13.25 -2.32
C MET A 338 1.26 -12.85 -2.86
N THR A 339 0.69 -11.71 -2.47
CA THR A 339 -0.56 -11.22 -3.06
C THR A 339 -0.35 -10.69 -4.48
N SER A 340 -1.29 -11.03 -5.35
CA SER A 340 -1.51 -10.42 -6.68
C SER A 340 -1.57 -8.89 -6.62
N SER A 341 -2.14 -8.35 -5.54
CA SER A 341 -2.23 -6.90 -5.29
C SER A 341 -0.89 -6.22 -4.99
N ARG A 342 0.10 -6.99 -4.51
CA ARG A 342 1.37 -6.51 -3.94
C ARG A 342 1.22 -5.41 -2.86
N ALA A 343 0.08 -5.35 -2.17
CA ALA A 343 -0.29 -4.27 -1.25
C ALA A 343 0.54 -4.17 0.05
N TYR A 344 1.59 -4.98 0.18
CA TYR A 344 2.55 -4.98 1.28
C TYR A 344 4.00 -4.83 0.78
N THR A 345 4.21 -4.54 -0.51
CA THR A 345 5.51 -4.15 -1.09
C THR A 345 5.38 -2.85 -1.87
N LEU A 346 6.50 -2.14 -2.06
CA LEU A 346 6.52 -0.96 -2.94
C LEU A 346 6.02 -1.33 -4.34
N SER A 347 5.26 -0.44 -4.96
CA SER A 347 4.81 -0.62 -6.34
C SER A 347 6.01 -0.81 -7.29
N PRO A 348 5.88 -1.60 -8.38
CA PRO A 348 6.95 -1.75 -9.36
C PRO A 348 7.40 -0.41 -9.99
N ALA A 349 6.51 0.57 -10.06
CA ALA A 349 6.80 1.92 -10.54
C ALA A 349 7.61 2.77 -9.54
N THR A 350 7.46 2.52 -8.23
CA THR A 350 8.34 3.10 -7.19
C THR A 350 9.68 2.38 -7.15
N ASP A 351 9.70 1.05 -7.24
CA ASP A 351 10.93 0.26 -7.25
C ASP A 351 11.85 0.63 -8.44
N ALA A 352 11.26 0.72 -9.64
CA ALA A 352 11.97 1.20 -10.84
C ALA A 352 12.39 2.68 -10.72
N LEU A 353 11.59 3.52 -10.08
CA LEU A 353 11.98 4.91 -9.79
C LEU A 353 13.22 4.95 -8.89
N LEU A 354 13.22 4.26 -7.75
CA LEU A 354 14.33 4.23 -6.79
C LEU A 354 15.62 3.68 -7.42
N GLY A 355 15.54 2.57 -8.16
CA GLY A 355 16.67 2.01 -8.89
C GLY A 355 17.21 2.91 -10.02
N SER A 356 16.43 3.91 -10.46
CA SER A 356 16.88 4.92 -11.44
C SER A 356 17.48 6.19 -10.81
N LEU A 357 17.44 6.34 -9.48
CA LEU A 357 18.00 7.51 -8.80
C LEU A 357 19.53 7.43 -8.71
N GLY A 358 20.21 8.54 -8.96
CA GLY A 358 21.61 8.74 -8.58
C GLY A 358 21.72 9.42 -7.22
N GLY A 359 22.83 9.15 -6.51
CA GLY A 359 23.17 9.76 -5.21
C GLY A 359 22.33 9.26 -4.02
N ASP A 360 22.60 9.88 -2.87
CA ASP A 360 21.87 9.67 -1.61
C ASP A 360 20.59 10.52 -1.56
N TRP A 361 19.52 9.95 -1.01
CA TRP A 361 18.21 10.59 -0.83
C TRP A 361 17.72 10.38 0.59
N GLU A 362 16.97 11.34 1.12
CA GLU A 362 16.41 11.29 2.48
C GLU A 362 14.92 11.66 2.49
N VAL A 363 14.12 10.88 3.21
CA VAL A 363 12.66 10.99 3.31
C VAL A 363 12.27 11.01 4.79
N LEU A 364 12.08 12.21 5.33
CA LEU A 364 11.53 12.37 6.68
C LEU A 364 10.00 12.49 6.60
N VAL A 365 9.28 11.79 7.47
CA VAL A 365 7.83 11.96 7.64
C VAL A 365 7.55 12.42 9.07
N VAL A 366 7.07 13.66 9.19
CA VAL A 366 6.77 14.33 10.47
C VAL A 366 5.27 14.20 10.73
N LEU A 367 4.90 13.49 11.79
CA LEU A 367 3.51 13.29 12.21
C LEU A 367 3.39 13.43 13.72
N ALA A 368 2.50 14.28 14.21
CA ALA A 368 2.30 14.49 15.65
C ALA A 368 1.21 13.55 16.22
N ASP A 369 1.52 12.81 17.29
CA ASP A 369 0.65 11.80 17.93
C ASP A 369 -0.09 10.87 16.93
N PRO A 370 0.62 10.22 15.98
CA PRO A 370 -0.01 9.36 14.99
C PRO A 370 -0.56 8.09 15.64
N PRO A 371 -1.86 7.75 15.46
CA PRO A 371 -2.44 6.54 16.03
C PRO A 371 -1.63 5.30 15.67
N ALA A 372 -1.38 4.40 16.62
CA ALA A 372 -0.41 3.29 16.50
C ALA A 372 -0.62 2.29 15.32
N ALA A 373 -1.75 2.36 14.61
CA ALA A 373 -1.96 1.67 13.34
C ALA A 373 -1.44 2.47 12.13
N VAL A 374 -1.64 3.79 12.12
CA VAL A 374 -1.13 4.73 11.10
C VAL A 374 0.38 4.83 11.21
N ALA A 375 0.92 5.04 12.42
CA ALA A 375 2.37 5.08 12.67
C ALA A 375 3.06 3.84 12.10
N ARG A 376 2.52 2.64 12.35
CA ARG A 376 3.04 1.38 11.81
C ARG A 376 2.96 1.30 10.28
N GLN A 377 1.88 1.78 9.66
CA GLN A 377 1.77 1.78 8.20
C GLN A 377 2.79 2.73 7.55
N VAL A 378 3.04 3.89 8.17
CA VAL A 378 4.11 4.82 7.77
C VAL A 378 5.46 4.12 7.89
N ASP A 379 5.75 3.55 9.06
CA ASP A 379 7.02 2.87 9.35
C ASP A 379 7.26 1.64 8.43
N GLU A 380 6.22 0.87 8.09
CA GLU A 380 6.24 -0.22 7.11
C GLU A 380 6.68 0.27 5.71
N VAL A 381 6.08 1.34 5.19
CA VAL A 381 6.39 1.87 3.85
C VAL A 381 7.76 2.55 3.81
N LEU A 382 8.13 3.31 4.85
CA LEU A 382 9.44 3.96 4.93
C LEU A 382 10.58 2.93 5.05
N ALA A 383 10.38 1.86 5.83
CA ALA A 383 11.32 0.72 5.83
C ALA A 383 11.43 0.09 4.43
N GLY A 384 10.32 -0.02 3.69
CA GLY A 384 10.30 -0.44 2.29
C GLY A 384 11.15 0.44 1.38
N LEU A 385 11.03 1.77 1.48
CA LEU A 385 11.84 2.73 0.72
C LEU A 385 13.34 2.64 1.07
N ALA A 386 13.68 2.61 2.36
CA ALA A 386 15.07 2.53 2.83
C ALA A 386 15.75 1.18 2.52
N ALA A 387 14.98 0.11 2.33
CA ALA A 387 15.50 -1.21 1.97
C ALA A 387 15.93 -1.32 0.49
N ARG A 388 15.58 -0.36 -0.38
CA ARG A 388 15.97 -0.37 -1.80
C ARG A 388 17.21 0.49 -2.06
N PRO A 389 18.24 -0.05 -2.74
CA PRO A 389 19.39 0.75 -3.16
C PRO A 389 18.98 1.72 -4.27
N THR A 390 19.63 2.88 -4.33
CA THR A 390 19.64 3.70 -5.55
C THR A 390 20.78 3.19 -6.46
N ARG A 391 20.93 3.77 -7.66
CA ARG A 391 21.95 3.36 -8.63
C ARG A 391 23.38 3.49 -8.07
N ASP A 392 23.64 4.60 -7.38
CA ASP A 392 24.98 5.03 -6.96
C ASP A 392 25.02 5.51 -5.48
N GLY A 393 23.98 5.18 -4.68
CA GLY A 393 23.82 5.67 -3.30
C GLY A 393 22.72 4.92 -2.52
N ARG A 394 22.09 5.57 -1.53
CA ARG A 394 21.04 4.99 -0.68
C ARG A 394 19.87 5.93 -0.42
N VAL A 395 18.70 5.34 -0.18
CA VAL A 395 17.55 6.03 0.43
C VAL A 395 17.63 5.89 1.95
N ARG A 396 17.54 7.00 2.67
CA ARG A 396 17.25 7.04 4.11
C ARG A 396 15.77 7.42 4.25
N ALA A 397 15.01 6.69 5.05
CA ALA A 397 13.60 6.99 5.25
C ALA A 397 13.22 6.73 6.71
N ALA A 398 12.58 7.71 7.35
CA ALA A 398 12.26 7.66 8.77
C ALA A 398 11.02 8.51 9.10
N ARG A 399 10.20 8.01 10.03
CA ARG A 399 9.22 8.84 10.72
C ARG A 399 9.91 9.57 11.88
N VAL A 400 9.35 10.72 12.24
CA VAL A 400 9.61 11.51 13.44
C VAL A 400 8.26 11.95 14.01
N ASP A 401 8.08 11.80 15.32
CA ASP A 401 7.04 12.51 16.08
C ASP A 401 7.67 13.65 16.89
N PRO A 402 7.38 14.94 16.58
CA PRO A 402 7.88 16.08 17.36
C PRO A 402 7.44 16.08 18.83
N SER A 403 6.42 15.29 19.16
CA SER A 403 5.89 15.12 20.53
C SER A 403 6.69 14.11 21.35
N ASP A 404 7.54 13.29 20.72
CA ASP A 404 8.32 12.24 21.37
C ASP A 404 9.77 12.70 21.64
N PRO A 405 10.20 12.82 22.92
CA PRO A 405 11.57 13.21 23.26
C PRO A 405 12.67 12.31 22.66
N ARG A 406 12.33 11.11 22.18
CA ARG A 406 13.27 10.17 21.54
C ARG A 406 13.61 10.56 20.10
N ASP A 407 12.68 11.21 19.39
CA ASP A 407 12.83 11.58 17.98
C ASP A 407 13.44 12.99 17.80
N ALA A 408 13.50 13.80 18.86
CA ALA A 408 13.99 15.19 18.84
C ALA A 408 15.37 15.35 18.17
N ALA A 409 16.37 14.53 18.53
CA ALA A 409 17.71 14.60 17.93
C ALA A 409 17.73 14.23 16.44
N ARG A 410 16.80 13.38 15.97
CA ARG A 410 16.64 13.08 14.54
C ARG A 410 15.98 14.26 13.82
N TYR A 411 14.94 14.85 14.41
CA TYR A 411 14.28 16.04 13.87
C TYR A 411 15.27 17.18 13.67
N GLU A 412 16.02 17.52 14.72
CA GLU A 412 17.02 18.59 14.73
C GLU A 412 18.09 18.40 13.63
N SER A 413 18.65 17.19 13.50
CA SER A 413 19.66 16.88 12.45
C SER A 413 19.17 17.10 11.00
N VAL A 414 17.86 16.99 10.75
CA VAL A 414 17.29 17.28 9.42
C VAL A 414 17.06 18.78 9.24
N LEU A 415 16.70 19.52 10.29
CA LEU A 415 16.63 20.99 10.24
C LEU A 415 18.02 21.60 9.98
N GLU A 416 19.06 21.08 10.63
CA GLU A 416 20.46 21.43 10.36
C GLU A 416 20.84 21.15 8.90
N ALA A 417 20.49 19.97 8.37
CA ALA A 417 20.79 19.61 6.98
C ALA A 417 20.10 20.53 5.95
N VAL A 418 18.89 21.04 6.26
CA VAL A 418 18.21 22.05 5.45
C VAL A 418 18.95 23.39 5.51
N GLN A 419 19.31 23.88 6.71
CA GLN A 419 20.02 25.16 6.88
C GLN A 419 21.41 25.15 6.24
N ALA A 420 22.19 24.08 6.44
CA ALA A 420 23.52 23.93 5.86
C ALA A 420 23.51 23.97 4.33
N ARG A 421 22.42 23.52 3.71
CA ARG A 421 22.22 23.57 2.25
C ARG A 421 21.79 24.95 1.74
N ASP A 422 21.07 25.72 2.57
CA ASP A 422 20.62 27.07 2.28
C ASP A 422 21.66 28.16 2.60
N ALA A 423 22.79 27.84 3.26
CA ALA A 423 23.75 28.81 3.80
C ALA A 423 24.19 29.91 2.80
N ASP A 424 24.67 29.54 1.61
CA ASP A 424 25.07 30.48 0.54
C ASP A 424 23.91 31.32 0.01
N ALA A 425 22.67 30.84 0.14
CA ALA A 425 21.46 31.56 -0.27
C ALA A 425 20.97 32.50 0.84
N LEU A 426 21.04 32.10 2.11
CA LEU A 426 20.73 32.92 3.28
C LEU A 426 21.67 34.12 3.38
N GLN A 427 22.98 33.93 3.20
CA GLN A 427 23.93 35.05 3.19
C GLN A 427 23.59 36.11 2.12
N ARG A 428 23.13 35.67 0.94
CA ARG A 428 22.69 36.58 -0.14
C ARG A 428 21.38 37.30 0.19
N HIS A 429 20.40 36.62 0.82
CA HIS A 429 19.18 37.27 1.30
C HIS A 429 19.49 38.33 2.35
N ASP A 430 20.26 37.97 3.39
CA ASP A 430 20.65 38.84 4.48
C ASP A 430 21.45 40.08 3.99
N GLN A 431 22.32 39.91 2.99
CA GLN A 431 22.99 41.03 2.32
C GLN A 431 22.02 41.92 1.53
N ALA A 432 21.12 41.34 0.72
CA ALA A 432 20.18 42.11 -0.10
C ALA A 432 19.11 42.83 0.74
N ILE A 433 18.62 42.21 1.82
CA ILE A 433 17.68 42.80 2.77
C ILE A 433 18.33 43.97 3.51
N ARG A 434 19.60 43.85 3.95
CA ARG A 434 20.36 44.99 4.49
C ARG A 434 20.51 46.12 3.48
N ALA A 435 20.88 45.82 2.23
CA ALA A 435 21.02 46.84 1.19
C ALA A 435 19.69 47.55 0.90
N GLY A 436 18.58 46.81 0.83
CA GLY A 436 17.25 47.36 0.66
C GLY A 436 16.78 48.23 1.84
N ARG A 437 17.03 47.80 3.09
CA ARG A 437 16.77 48.64 4.27
C ARG A 437 17.62 49.92 4.25
N ALA A 438 18.91 49.83 3.94
CA ALA A 438 19.78 51.02 3.84
C ALA A 438 19.33 52.01 2.74
N ALA A 439 18.83 51.52 1.60
CA ALA A 439 18.25 52.37 0.56
C ALA A 439 16.94 53.06 1.03
N PHE A 440 16.10 52.34 1.78
CA PHE A 440 14.89 52.90 2.40
C PHE A 440 15.21 53.86 3.57
N ASP A 441 16.29 53.62 4.32
CA ASP A 441 16.82 54.53 5.35
C ASP A 441 17.27 55.85 4.73
N ARG A 442 17.99 55.80 3.60
CA ARG A 442 18.39 57.00 2.83
C ARG A 442 17.16 57.77 2.34
N LEU A 443 16.16 57.09 1.79
CA LEU A 443 14.90 57.74 1.40
C LEU A 443 14.20 58.39 2.61
N ALA A 444 14.09 57.70 3.74
CA ALA A 444 13.49 58.28 4.95
C ALA A 444 14.29 59.50 5.46
N GLY A 445 15.62 59.49 5.31
CA GLY A 445 16.48 60.65 5.55
C GLY A 445 16.11 61.84 4.66
N VAL A 446 16.10 61.66 3.34
CA VAL A 446 15.71 62.70 2.36
C VAL A 446 14.30 63.20 2.63
N ALA A 447 13.33 62.31 2.85
CA ALA A 447 11.95 62.66 3.19
C ALA A 447 11.86 63.50 4.47
N SER A 448 12.67 63.19 5.50
CA SER A 448 12.68 63.96 6.77
C SER A 448 13.29 65.36 6.66
N VAL A 449 14.19 65.59 5.69
CA VAL A 449 14.76 66.92 5.39
C VAL A 449 13.85 67.71 4.46
N GLN A 450 13.31 67.06 3.43
CA GLN A 450 12.49 67.70 2.40
C GLN A 450 11.06 68.01 2.85
N ALA A 451 10.46 67.26 3.78
CA ALA A 451 9.08 67.50 4.21
C ALA A 451 8.87 68.87 4.90
N PRO A 452 9.71 69.33 5.84
CA PRO A 452 9.60 70.69 6.39
C PRO A 452 9.83 71.78 5.32
N MET A 453 10.80 71.60 4.42
CA MET A 453 11.07 72.54 3.33
C MET A 453 9.89 72.65 2.36
N LEU A 454 9.22 71.53 2.08
CA LEU A 454 7.97 71.49 1.31
C LEU A 454 6.80 72.18 2.05
N GLU A 455 6.76 72.12 3.39
CA GLU A 455 5.74 72.81 4.18
C GLU A 455 5.87 74.33 4.08
N ASP A 456 7.07 74.86 4.34
CA ASP A 456 7.38 76.28 4.17
C ASP A 456 7.11 76.75 2.73
N LEU A 457 7.49 75.94 1.73
CA LEU A 457 7.27 76.23 0.32
C LEU A 457 5.77 76.28 -0.03
N VAL A 458 4.98 75.28 0.38
CA VAL A 458 3.51 75.24 0.18
C VAL A 458 2.82 76.41 0.89
N ILE A 459 3.28 76.80 2.08
CA ILE A 459 2.78 77.99 2.79
C ILE A 459 3.09 79.27 2.01
N SER A 460 4.30 79.40 1.45
CA SER A 460 4.76 80.60 0.74
C SER A 460 4.09 80.87 -0.61
N LEU A 461 3.54 79.84 -1.26
CA LEU A 461 2.92 79.97 -2.58
C LEU A 461 1.51 80.58 -2.51
N PRO A 462 1.00 81.18 -3.62
CA PRO A 462 -0.41 81.54 -3.74
C PRO A 462 -1.35 80.33 -3.64
N VAL A 463 -2.62 80.56 -3.28
CA VAL A 463 -3.66 79.51 -3.26
C VAL A 463 -4.06 79.08 -4.68
N SER A 464 -3.87 79.97 -5.67
CA SER A 464 -4.14 79.73 -7.09
C SER A 464 -2.96 79.18 -7.89
N ASP A 465 -1.86 78.81 -7.24
CA ASP A 465 -0.69 78.25 -7.92
C ASP A 465 -0.89 76.73 -8.19
N PRO A 466 -0.81 76.26 -9.45
CA PRO A 466 -1.06 74.86 -9.78
C PRO A 466 -0.05 73.90 -9.12
N ALA A 467 1.19 74.34 -8.86
CA ALA A 467 2.21 73.50 -8.24
C ALA A 467 1.90 73.20 -6.75
N ARG A 468 1.07 74.02 -6.10
CA ARG A 468 0.75 73.88 -4.66
C ARG A 468 0.18 72.50 -4.31
N ALA A 469 -0.69 71.95 -5.17
CA ALA A 469 -1.35 70.67 -4.92
C ALA A 469 -0.39 69.47 -5.04
N ASP A 470 0.49 69.45 -6.04
CA ASP A 470 1.50 68.40 -6.19
C ASP A 470 2.55 68.45 -5.06
N LEU A 471 2.97 69.65 -4.65
CA LEU A 471 3.92 69.83 -3.54
C LEU A 471 3.33 69.41 -2.19
N ASP A 472 2.06 69.74 -1.92
CA ASP A 472 1.40 69.31 -0.67
C ASP A 472 1.11 67.81 -0.63
N ALA A 473 0.77 67.21 -1.78
CA ALA A 473 0.65 65.75 -1.90
C ALA A 473 1.99 65.04 -1.65
N LEU A 474 3.09 65.56 -2.21
CA LEU A 474 4.44 65.02 -1.96
C LEU A 474 4.88 65.18 -0.51
N ARG A 475 4.60 66.34 0.11
CA ARG A 475 4.81 66.58 1.54
C ARG A 475 4.06 65.57 2.40
N GLY A 476 2.77 65.35 2.12
CA GLY A 476 1.94 64.36 2.81
C GLY A 476 2.50 62.94 2.69
N ALA A 477 2.95 62.54 1.49
CA ALA A 477 3.58 61.24 1.26
C ALA A 477 4.88 61.07 2.07
N PHE A 478 5.75 62.09 2.11
CA PHE A 478 6.99 62.06 2.91
C PHE A 478 6.73 62.02 4.42
N VAL A 479 5.76 62.79 4.93
CA VAL A 479 5.35 62.73 6.35
C VAL A 479 4.81 61.34 6.70
N GLN A 480 3.97 60.75 5.84
CA GLN A 480 3.45 59.39 6.03
C GLN A 480 4.58 58.35 6.02
N LEU A 481 5.54 58.46 5.09
CA LEU A 481 6.70 57.56 4.99
C LEU A 481 7.49 57.54 6.29
N VAL A 482 7.89 58.71 6.79
CA VAL A 482 8.70 58.84 8.02
C VAL A 482 7.95 58.27 9.23
N ALA A 483 6.63 58.48 9.32
CA ALA A 483 5.80 57.90 10.37
C ALA A 483 5.68 56.36 10.27
N GLN A 484 5.50 55.82 9.06
CA GLN A 484 5.27 54.38 8.84
C GLN A 484 6.56 53.55 8.88
N LYS A 485 7.74 54.14 8.64
CA LYS A 485 9.04 53.46 8.63
C LYS A 485 9.25 52.52 9.81
N ARG A 486 9.03 53.01 11.05
CA ARG A 486 9.22 52.22 12.28
C ARG A 486 8.24 51.04 12.43
N ALA A 487 7.09 51.07 11.76
CA ALA A 487 6.18 49.93 11.70
C ALA A 487 6.66 48.89 10.66
N PHE A 488 7.16 49.36 9.51
CA PHE A 488 7.74 48.52 8.47
C PHE A 488 9.00 47.79 8.94
N ASP A 489 9.95 48.48 9.58
CA ASP A 489 11.15 47.84 10.14
C ASP A 489 10.80 46.67 11.07
N ARG A 490 9.85 46.88 12.00
CA ARG A 490 9.41 45.86 12.95
C ARG A 490 8.66 44.69 12.29
N SER A 491 7.97 44.89 11.16
CA SER A 491 7.33 43.78 10.45
C SER A 491 8.34 42.94 9.68
N ILE A 492 9.41 43.54 9.14
CA ILE A 492 10.56 42.82 8.59
C ILE A 492 11.28 42.04 9.69
N ASP A 493 11.63 42.68 10.81
CA ASP A 493 12.33 42.00 11.91
C ASP A 493 11.49 40.84 12.52
N ALA A 494 10.16 40.97 12.55
CA ALA A 494 9.24 39.90 12.98
C ALA A 494 9.06 38.75 11.96
N LEU A 495 9.43 38.94 10.68
CA LEU A 495 9.52 37.85 9.70
C LEU A 495 10.85 37.09 9.82
N ARG A 496 11.91 37.78 10.27
CA ARG A 496 13.27 37.22 10.41
C ARG A 496 13.51 36.51 11.76
N ALA A 497 12.55 36.56 12.68
CA ALA A 497 12.60 35.82 13.95
C ALA A 497 12.10 34.37 13.76
N ALA A 498 12.88 33.40 14.23
CA ALA A 498 12.44 32.01 14.39
C ALA A 498 11.57 31.85 15.65
N SER A 499 10.70 30.83 15.67
CA SER A 499 9.92 30.45 16.86
C SER A 499 9.53 28.97 16.82
N ASP A 500 8.99 28.44 17.92
CA ASP A 500 8.57 27.03 18.04
C ASP A 500 7.59 26.59 16.93
N ALA A 501 6.78 27.53 16.41
CA ALA A 501 5.84 27.29 15.31
C ALA A 501 6.43 27.54 13.91
N ARG A 502 7.64 28.12 13.80
CA ARG A 502 8.38 28.37 12.56
C ARG A 502 9.90 28.23 12.82
N PRO A 503 10.48 27.02 12.67
CA PRO A 503 11.89 26.75 12.97
C PRO A 503 12.89 27.42 12.01
N PHE A 504 12.41 28.10 10.96
CA PHE A 504 13.24 28.87 10.03
C PHE A 504 12.68 30.29 9.87
N PRO A 505 13.55 31.33 9.85
CA PRO A 505 13.20 32.69 9.45
C PRO A 505 12.59 32.77 8.04
N ASP A 506 11.57 33.62 7.85
CA ASP A 506 10.87 33.81 6.58
C ASP A 506 11.57 34.88 5.70
N GLU A 507 12.87 34.66 5.44
CA GLU A 507 13.75 35.59 4.72
C GLU A 507 13.27 35.89 3.30
N ALA A 508 12.66 34.90 2.63
CA ALA A 508 12.09 35.08 1.30
C ALA A 508 10.92 36.09 1.30
N ARG A 509 10.06 36.04 2.32
CA ARG A 509 8.95 36.98 2.48
C ARG A 509 9.40 38.35 3.00
N ALA A 510 10.45 38.39 3.84
CA ALA A 510 11.11 39.63 4.23
C ALA A 510 11.69 40.34 2.99
N ALA A 511 12.43 39.63 2.14
CA ALA A 511 12.97 40.16 0.89
C ALA A 511 11.86 40.66 -0.07
N ALA A 512 10.79 39.88 -0.25
CA ALA A 512 9.65 40.28 -1.08
C ALA A 512 8.92 41.53 -0.56
N ALA A 513 8.76 41.66 0.77
CA ALA A 513 8.16 42.84 1.39
C ALA A 513 9.04 44.09 1.25
N VAL A 514 10.37 43.96 1.34
CA VAL A 514 11.32 45.04 1.05
C VAL A 514 11.27 45.41 -0.43
N SER A 515 11.32 44.46 -1.36
CA SER A 515 11.25 44.72 -2.81
C SER A 515 9.96 45.49 -3.17
N ALA A 516 8.80 45.03 -2.70
CA ALA A 516 7.52 45.70 -2.98
C ALA A 516 7.48 47.15 -2.47
N ASN A 517 8.03 47.43 -1.28
CA ASN A 517 8.13 48.77 -0.72
C ASN A 517 9.10 49.67 -1.51
N LEU A 518 10.29 49.15 -1.86
CA LEU A 518 11.27 49.86 -2.67
C LEU A 518 10.73 50.20 -4.06
N LYS A 519 10.02 49.26 -4.69
CA LYS A 519 9.37 49.46 -5.99
C LYS A 519 8.36 50.60 -5.93
N HIS A 520 7.44 50.57 -4.97
CA HIS A 520 6.40 51.60 -4.83
C HIS A 520 7.02 53.00 -4.70
N TRP A 521 7.98 53.18 -3.78
CA TRP A 521 8.63 54.48 -3.60
C TRP A 521 9.55 54.88 -4.76
N GLY A 522 10.20 53.93 -5.44
CA GLY A 522 10.99 54.20 -6.64
C GLY A 522 10.12 54.67 -7.82
N GLU A 523 8.92 54.10 -7.98
CA GLU A 523 7.93 54.53 -8.97
C GLU A 523 7.35 55.91 -8.64
N GLU A 524 6.98 56.16 -7.37
CA GLU A 524 6.48 57.46 -6.90
C GLU A 524 7.50 58.60 -7.02
N LEU A 525 8.74 58.41 -6.54
CA LEU A 525 9.80 59.41 -6.68
C LEU A 525 10.10 59.71 -8.15
N SER A 526 10.11 58.69 -9.01
CA SER A 526 10.28 58.87 -10.44
C SER A 526 9.12 59.67 -11.08
N ALA A 527 7.89 59.51 -10.58
CA ALA A 527 6.72 60.25 -11.03
C ALA A 527 6.68 61.69 -10.49
N ALA A 528 7.07 61.90 -9.24
CA ALA A 528 7.23 63.22 -8.63
C ALA A 528 8.32 64.03 -9.35
N ALA A 529 9.52 63.45 -9.53
CA ALA A 529 10.62 64.12 -10.20
C ALA A 529 10.29 64.55 -11.64
N ARG A 530 9.50 63.75 -12.39
CA ARG A 530 8.98 64.15 -13.71
C ARG A 530 8.04 65.36 -13.61
N ARG A 531 6.96 65.27 -12.81
CA ARG A 531 6.01 66.38 -12.59
C ARG A 531 6.72 67.68 -12.22
N LEU A 532 7.67 67.61 -11.29
CA LEU A 532 8.45 68.76 -10.84
C LEU A 532 9.41 69.30 -11.91
N SER A 533 10.01 68.43 -12.74
CA SER A 533 10.88 68.86 -13.86
C SER A 533 10.10 69.54 -14.99
N ASP A 534 8.87 69.11 -15.25
CA ASP A 534 7.98 69.75 -16.22
C ASP A 534 7.46 71.09 -15.69
N GLY A 535 7.01 71.13 -14.43
CA GLY A 535 6.54 72.34 -13.75
C GLY A 535 7.60 73.42 -13.52
N ALA A 536 8.89 73.05 -13.52
CA ALA A 536 10.01 74.01 -13.42
C ALA A 536 10.05 75.05 -14.56
N ARG A 537 9.33 74.82 -15.67
CA ARG A 537 9.19 75.79 -16.77
C ARG A 537 8.19 76.91 -16.49
N GLU A 538 7.35 76.77 -15.46
CA GLU A 538 6.26 77.72 -15.14
C GLU A 538 6.44 78.41 -13.77
N ALA A 539 7.52 78.07 -13.04
CA ALA A 539 7.78 78.53 -11.68
C ALA A 539 7.95 80.06 -11.59
N ARG A 540 7.14 80.72 -10.75
CA ARG A 540 7.09 82.19 -10.61
C ARG A 540 7.75 82.73 -9.34
N SER A 541 8.18 81.85 -8.43
CA SER A 541 8.84 82.19 -7.16
C SER A 541 10.32 81.81 -7.21
N PRO A 542 11.26 82.70 -6.82
CA PRO A 542 12.68 82.38 -6.76
C PRO A 542 13.01 81.20 -5.83
N ALA A 543 12.28 81.05 -4.71
CA ALA A 543 12.46 79.95 -3.78
C ALA A 543 12.03 78.60 -4.39
N LEU A 544 10.91 78.60 -5.12
CA LEU A 544 10.44 77.43 -5.87
C LEU A 544 11.44 77.04 -6.97
N ALA A 545 11.94 78.01 -7.74
CA ALA A 545 12.91 77.77 -8.80
C ALA A 545 14.23 77.17 -8.26
N ALA A 546 14.77 77.71 -7.17
CA ALA A 546 15.99 77.20 -6.54
C ALA A 546 15.82 75.76 -6.00
N TRP A 547 14.67 75.43 -5.41
CA TRP A 547 14.38 74.08 -4.94
C TRP A 547 14.20 73.08 -6.11
N LEU A 548 13.50 73.50 -7.18
CA LEU A 548 13.28 72.69 -8.38
C LEU A 548 14.54 72.41 -9.20
N GLU A 549 15.64 73.17 -9.03
CA GLU A 549 16.91 72.81 -9.67
C GLU A 549 17.58 71.59 -9.01
N ALA A 550 17.41 71.42 -7.70
CA ALA A 550 18.07 70.40 -6.90
C ALA A 550 17.21 69.15 -6.65
N ALA A 551 15.98 69.31 -6.14
CA ALA A 551 15.18 68.21 -5.63
C ALA A 551 14.82 67.13 -6.67
N PRO A 552 14.48 67.44 -7.94
CA PRO A 552 14.22 66.42 -8.95
C PRO A 552 15.45 65.57 -9.28
N ARG A 553 16.67 66.11 -9.14
CA ARG A 553 17.93 65.35 -9.32
C ARG A 553 18.10 64.36 -8.17
N GLU A 554 18.00 64.84 -6.92
CA GLU A 554 18.07 64.02 -5.70
C GLU A 554 17.03 62.88 -5.71
N PHE A 555 15.78 63.16 -6.08
CA PHE A 555 14.74 62.14 -6.18
C PHE A 555 15.02 61.10 -7.26
N LEU A 556 15.64 61.48 -8.39
CA LEU A 556 16.05 60.54 -9.44
C LEU A 556 17.31 59.73 -9.08
N ASP A 557 18.21 60.27 -8.25
CA ASP A 557 19.34 59.50 -7.69
C ASP A 557 18.82 58.45 -6.70
N VAL A 558 17.99 58.86 -5.72
CA VAL A 558 17.39 57.93 -4.76
C VAL A 558 16.53 56.88 -5.46
N ALA A 559 15.70 57.26 -6.44
CA ALA A 559 14.90 56.30 -7.21
C ALA A 559 15.75 55.25 -7.96
N ARG A 560 16.93 55.62 -8.46
CA ARG A 560 17.89 54.69 -9.07
C ARG A 560 18.49 53.74 -8.04
N GLU A 561 18.78 54.20 -6.83
CA GLU A 561 19.31 53.36 -5.75
C GLU A 561 18.27 52.38 -5.21
N LEU A 562 17.04 52.84 -4.93
CA LEU A 562 15.90 51.98 -4.55
C LEU A 562 15.68 50.88 -5.58
N ARG A 563 15.68 51.23 -6.88
CA ARG A 563 15.51 50.27 -7.98
C ARG A 563 16.69 49.30 -8.10
N THR A 564 17.92 49.75 -7.84
CA THR A 564 19.10 48.87 -7.85
C THR A 564 19.03 47.84 -6.70
N ALA A 565 18.55 48.26 -5.53
CA ALA A 565 18.31 47.34 -4.40
C ALA A 565 17.12 46.41 -4.66
N GLN A 566 16.04 46.89 -5.31
CA GLN A 566 14.91 46.08 -5.74
C GLN A 566 15.36 45.00 -6.76
N ASP A 567 16.08 45.38 -7.80
CA ASP A 567 16.65 44.46 -8.81
C ASP A 567 17.57 43.39 -8.19
N ALA A 568 18.22 43.67 -7.06
CA ALA A 568 19.02 42.70 -6.32
C ALA A 568 18.16 41.71 -5.50
N LEU A 569 17.07 42.19 -4.89
CA LEU A 569 16.09 41.37 -4.15
C LEU A 569 15.29 40.46 -5.10
N ASP A 570 14.85 40.99 -6.24
CA ASP A 570 14.06 40.25 -7.25
C ASP A 570 14.87 39.15 -7.97
N ARG A 571 16.20 39.13 -7.81
CA ARG A 571 17.12 38.12 -8.37
C ARG A 571 17.67 37.14 -7.33
N LEU A 572 17.12 37.13 -6.11
CA LEU A 572 17.55 36.21 -5.06
C LEU A 572 17.28 34.73 -5.44
N PRO A 573 18.13 33.79 -4.96
CA PRO A 573 17.86 32.36 -5.09
C PRO A 573 16.61 31.96 -4.31
N ARG A 574 16.11 30.73 -4.51
CA ARG A 574 15.13 30.15 -3.56
C ARG A 574 15.83 29.70 -2.28
N LEU A 575 15.06 29.68 -1.19
CA LEU A 575 15.42 29.07 0.09
C LEU A 575 14.56 27.83 0.30
N TRP A 576 15.18 26.67 0.52
CA TRP A 576 14.47 25.44 0.84
C TRP A 576 13.88 25.47 2.25
N GLY A 577 14.56 26.12 3.21
CA GLY A 577 14.08 26.31 4.58
C GLY A 577 12.76 27.07 4.67
N ALA A 578 12.48 27.99 3.75
CA ALA A 578 11.18 28.66 3.68
C ALA A 578 10.04 27.70 3.27
N GLU A 579 10.27 26.83 2.27
CA GLU A 579 9.30 25.81 1.85
C GLU A 579 9.10 24.71 2.92
N VAL A 580 10.16 24.37 3.67
CA VAL A 580 10.08 23.41 4.79
C VAL A 580 9.40 24.02 6.02
N GLY A 581 9.75 25.24 6.40
CA GLY A 581 9.16 25.96 7.53
C GLY A 581 7.67 26.21 7.34
N ALA A 582 7.25 26.57 6.12
CA ALA A 582 5.83 26.71 5.79
C ALA A 582 5.06 25.38 5.83
N ALA A 583 5.69 24.25 5.50
CA ALA A 583 5.08 22.93 5.59
C ALA A 583 4.93 22.46 7.05
N LEU A 584 5.96 22.62 7.88
CA LEU A 584 5.94 22.31 9.31
C LEU A 584 4.93 23.19 10.08
N ALA A 585 4.85 24.49 9.73
CA ALA A 585 3.85 25.41 10.30
C ALA A 585 2.40 25.07 9.90
N ALA A 586 2.20 24.23 8.87
CA ALA A 586 0.90 23.68 8.49
C ALA A 586 0.56 22.36 9.20
N GLY A 587 1.44 21.84 10.06
CA GLY A 587 1.29 20.60 10.82
C GLY A 587 2.06 19.43 10.21
N ASP A 588 1.44 18.26 10.22
CA ASP A 588 1.95 17.03 9.60
C ASP A 588 2.50 17.28 8.19
N CYS A 589 3.66 16.71 7.85
CA CYS A 589 4.25 16.79 6.51
C CYS A 589 5.32 15.71 6.27
N ALA A 590 5.85 15.66 5.05
CA ALA A 590 7.05 14.90 4.72
C ALA A 590 8.02 15.79 3.95
N ILE A 591 9.30 15.60 4.23
CA ILE A 591 10.41 16.35 3.66
C ILE A 591 11.24 15.36 2.86
N VAL A 592 11.33 15.58 1.54
CA VAL A 592 12.12 14.76 0.63
C VAL A 592 13.33 15.57 0.17
N VAL A 593 14.51 15.10 0.52
CA VAL A 593 15.82 15.68 0.18
C VAL A 593 16.50 14.77 -0.83
N GLY A 594 17.08 15.34 -1.87
CA GLY A 594 17.91 14.61 -2.83
C GLY A 594 18.98 15.49 -3.47
N PRO A 595 19.77 14.97 -4.42
CA PRO A 595 20.76 15.77 -5.12
C PRO A 595 20.20 17.03 -5.81
N PRO A 596 19.01 17.03 -6.46
CA PRO A 596 18.46 18.23 -7.10
C PRO A 596 18.03 19.35 -6.14
N GLY A 597 17.66 19.03 -4.89
CA GLY A 597 17.08 20.00 -3.96
C GLY A 597 16.24 19.32 -2.87
N ILE A 598 15.36 20.11 -2.26
CA ILE A 598 14.41 19.68 -1.23
C ILE A 598 12.99 19.98 -1.72
N VAL A 599 12.03 19.12 -1.36
CA VAL A 599 10.59 19.35 -1.60
C VAL A 599 9.78 18.83 -0.41
N THR A 600 8.67 19.51 -0.09
CA THR A 600 7.74 19.09 0.97
C THR A 600 6.41 18.59 0.44
N VAL A 601 5.83 17.61 1.16
CA VAL A 601 4.51 17.02 0.94
C VAL A 601 3.66 17.31 2.19
N PRO A 602 2.52 18.00 2.09
CA PRO A 602 1.70 18.33 3.26
C PRO A 602 0.92 17.11 3.78
N GLY A 603 0.64 17.10 5.09
CA GLY A 603 0.06 15.97 5.83
C GLY A 603 -1.20 15.38 5.21
N TRP A 604 -2.11 16.20 4.71
CA TRP A 604 -3.35 15.76 4.06
C TRP A 604 -3.15 14.96 2.75
N GLN A 605 -1.96 15.05 2.12
CA GLN A 605 -1.56 14.19 1.00
C GLN A 605 -0.93 12.87 1.47
N LEU A 606 -0.44 12.81 2.72
CA LEU A 606 0.22 11.66 3.33
C LEU A 606 -0.76 10.78 4.11
N VAL A 607 -1.68 11.40 4.86
CA VAL A 607 -2.72 10.75 5.65
C VAL A 607 -4.02 11.50 5.41
N ALA A 608 -5.13 10.78 5.16
CA ALA A 608 -6.41 11.44 4.89
C ALA A 608 -6.93 12.18 6.14
N GLY A 609 -7.16 13.49 6.01
CA GLY A 609 -7.65 14.35 7.08
C GLY A 609 -9.13 14.13 7.40
N THR A 610 -9.51 14.33 8.67
CA THR A 610 -10.91 14.23 9.12
C THR A 610 -11.70 15.49 8.75
N ALA A 611 -12.70 15.36 7.87
CA ALA A 611 -13.61 16.46 7.51
C ALA A 611 -15.08 16.01 7.54
N GLY A 612 -15.91 16.77 8.26
CA GLY A 612 -17.38 16.67 8.22
C GLY A 612 -18.01 15.54 9.04
N ALA A 613 -18.93 15.89 9.94
CA ALA A 613 -19.80 14.91 10.60
C ALA A 613 -20.94 14.50 9.66
N GLY A 614 -21.14 13.19 9.46
CA GLY A 614 -22.29 12.62 8.74
C GLY A 614 -21.94 11.47 7.79
N GLY A 615 -20.76 11.52 7.15
CA GLY A 615 -20.23 10.42 6.35
C GLY A 615 -19.47 9.39 7.20
N ALA A 616 -19.44 8.13 6.77
CA ALA A 616 -18.52 7.15 7.34
C ALA A 616 -17.08 7.61 7.07
N ALA A 617 -16.32 7.86 8.15
CA ALA A 617 -15.02 8.52 8.07
C ALA A 617 -14.07 7.79 7.11
N LEU A 618 -13.50 8.52 6.15
CA LEU A 618 -12.62 7.94 5.15
C LEU A 618 -11.29 7.50 5.78
N ASP A 619 -10.76 6.41 5.24
CA ASP A 619 -9.66 5.63 5.80
C ASP A 619 -8.39 6.45 6.06
N ARG A 620 -7.84 6.37 7.29
CA ARG A 620 -6.60 7.02 7.75
C ARG A 620 -5.33 6.38 7.14
N ARG A 621 -5.36 5.98 5.87
CA ARG A 621 -4.20 5.37 5.21
C ARG A 621 -3.04 6.33 5.11
N PHE A 622 -1.85 5.80 5.27
CA PHE A 622 -0.68 6.38 4.62
C PHE A 622 -0.81 6.25 3.09
N ARG A 623 -1.10 7.37 2.41
CA ARG A 623 -1.00 7.58 0.96
C ARG A 623 0.46 7.86 0.51
N GLY A 624 1.40 7.81 1.46
CA GLY A 624 2.73 8.39 1.31
C GLY A 624 3.69 7.72 0.33
N GLU A 625 3.50 6.45 -0.08
CA GLU A 625 4.34 5.90 -1.16
C GLU A 625 4.20 6.72 -2.44
N HIS A 626 2.96 6.87 -2.95
CA HIS A 626 2.68 7.62 -4.17
C HIS A 626 3.01 9.11 -4.01
N ALA A 627 2.81 9.69 -2.82
CA ALA A 627 3.14 11.09 -2.58
C ALA A 627 4.66 11.34 -2.53
N VAL A 628 5.45 10.48 -1.87
CA VAL A 628 6.92 10.54 -1.87
C VAL A 628 7.50 10.22 -3.25
N ALA A 629 7.00 9.19 -3.95
CA ALA A 629 7.42 8.89 -5.32
C ALA A 629 7.14 10.05 -6.28
N SER A 630 5.98 10.72 -6.14
CA SER A 630 5.65 11.92 -6.93
C SER A 630 6.54 13.12 -6.56
N ALA A 631 6.89 13.28 -5.28
CA ALA A 631 7.84 14.29 -4.82
C ALA A 631 9.26 14.06 -5.39
N ILE A 632 9.74 12.81 -5.39
CA ILE A 632 11.01 12.41 -6.02
C ILE A 632 11.01 12.68 -7.53
N ARG A 633 9.90 12.38 -8.24
CA ARG A 633 9.74 12.72 -9.68
C ARG A 633 9.74 14.23 -9.91
N ALA A 634 9.04 15.01 -9.09
CA ALA A 634 8.99 16.47 -9.19
C ALA A 634 10.37 17.13 -8.96
N LEU A 635 11.19 16.59 -8.04
CA LEU A 635 12.59 17.02 -7.87
C LEU A 635 13.46 16.72 -9.10
N ARG A 636 13.12 15.71 -9.91
CA ARG A 636 13.83 15.40 -11.17
C ARG A 636 13.35 16.22 -12.36
N SER A 637 12.05 16.53 -12.46
CA SER A 637 11.51 17.32 -13.58
C SER A 637 11.65 18.83 -13.41
N GLY A 638 11.88 19.33 -12.19
CA GLY A 638 12.13 20.74 -11.90
C GLY A 638 10.94 21.69 -12.10
N SER A 639 9.80 21.20 -12.59
CA SER A 639 8.56 21.97 -12.74
C SER A 639 7.33 21.08 -12.71
N ALA A 640 6.39 21.43 -11.84
CA ALA A 640 5.08 20.80 -11.74
C ALA A 640 4.15 21.25 -12.89
N PRO A 641 3.41 20.35 -13.55
CA PRO A 641 2.36 20.74 -14.49
C PRO A 641 1.24 21.54 -13.80
N VAL A 642 0.50 22.32 -14.58
CA VAL A 642 -0.71 23.02 -14.12
C VAL A 642 -1.92 22.42 -14.83
N ALA A 643 -2.84 21.82 -14.06
CA ALA A 643 -4.15 21.40 -14.55
C ALA A 643 -5.18 22.49 -14.25
N VAL A 644 -5.78 23.08 -15.29
CA VAL A 644 -6.89 24.03 -15.15
C VAL A 644 -8.18 23.29 -15.43
N VAL A 645 -9.05 23.17 -14.42
CA VAL A 645 -10.38 22.58 -14.54
C VAL A 645 -11.34 23.67 -15.01
N VAL A 646 -11.99 23.44 -16.15
CA VAL A 646 -12.81 24.44 -16.85
C VAL A 646 -14.26 23.98 -16.89
N HIS A 647 -15.18 24.75 -16.30
CA HIS A 647 -16.60 24.38 -16.16
C HIS A 647 -17.55 25.57 -16.13
N SER A 648 -18.84 25.28 -16.28
CA SER A 648 -19.96 26.21 -16.11
C SER A 648 -20.74 25.99 -14.80
N GLY A 649 -20.29 25.07 -13.96
CA GLY A 649 -20.86 24.79 -12.62
C GLY A 649 -20.49 25.87 -11.59
N ALA A 650 -21.09 25.77 -10.40
CA ALA A 650 -20.86 26.71 -9.30
C ALA A 650 -19.38 26.74 -8.82
N PRO A 651 -18.88 27.89 -8.33
CA PRO A 651 -17.50 28.02 -7.86
C PRO A 651 -17.23 27.20 -6.60
N GLY A 652 -16.02 26.64 -6.52
CA GLY A 652 -15.57 25.79 -5.44
C GLY A 652 -15.81 24.30 -5.66
N ILE A 653 -16.11 23.85 -6.89
CA ILE A 653 -16.33 22.42 -7.21
C ILE A 653 -15.11 21.53 -6.89
N LEU A 654 -13.93 22.13 -6.71
CA LEU A 654 -12.68 21.45 -6.30
C LEU A 654 -12.55 21.28 -4.76
N ARG A 655 -13.64 21.45 -4.01
CA ARG A 655 -13.75 21.30 -2.55
C ARG A 655 -14.85 20.28 -2.18
N PRO A 656 -14.73 19.53 -1.07
CA PRO A 656 -15.71 18.49 -0.72
C PRO A 656 -17.13 19.04 -0.52
N SER A 657 -18.12 18.38 -1.12
CA SER A 657 -19.55 18.65 -0.95
C SER A 657 -20.23 17.49 -0.18
N PRO A 658 -21.26 17.74 0.64
CA PRO A 658 -22.02 16.68 1.31
C PRO A 658 -22.57 15.63 0.34
N ASP A 659 -22.97 16.04 -0.86
CA ASP A 659 -23.58 15.18 -1.88
C ASP A 659 -22.55 14.37 -2.70
N ARG A 660 -21.24 14.61 -2.49
CA ARG A 660 -20.10 14.00 -3.21
C ARG A 660 -20.14 14.16 -4.75
N THR A 661 -20.98 15.04 -5.27
CA THR A 661 -21.03 15.46 -6.69
C THR A 661 -19.91 16.43 -7.07
N ASP A 662 -19.11 16.88 -6.10
CA ASP A 662 -17.89 17.66 -6.28
C ASP A 662 -16.75 16.84 -6.92
N LEU A 663 -15.63 17.52 -7.18
CA LEU A 663 -14.42 16.99 -7.80
C LEU A 663 -13.22 17.02 -6.85
N ALA A 664 -13.42 17.14 -5.52
CA ALA A 664 -12.34 17.21 -4.55
C ALA A 664 -11.43 15.98 -4.60
N ALA A 665 -11.98 14.78 -4.76
CA ALA A 665 -11.20 13.55 -4.92
C ALA A 665 -10.27 13.57 -6.14
N ALA A 666 -10.77 14.08 -7.28
CA ALA A 666 -10.02 14.22 -8.52
C ALA A 666 -8.93 15.31 -8.39
N ALA A 667 -9.29 16.45 -7.79
CA ALA A 667 -8.33 17.52 -7.51
C ALA A 667 -7.24 17.08 -6.53
N ASP A 668 -7.57 16.34 -5.48
CA ASP A 668 -6.61 15.81 -4.52
C ASP A 668 -5.75 14.69 -5.11
N ALA A 669 -6.27 13.88 -6.03
CA ALA A 669 -5.45 12.93 -6.78
C ALA A 669 -4.36 13.63 -7.59
N LEU A 670 -4.73 14.69 -8.33
CA LEU A 670 -3.79 15.53 -9.08
C LEU A 670 -2.80 16.25 -8.15
N ARG A 671 -3.27 16.85 -7.05
CA ARG A 671 -2.40 17.50 -6.05
C ARG A 671 -1.42 16.51 -5.39
N THR A 672 -1.86 15.27 -5.11
CA THR A 672 -0.98 14.18 -4.62
C THR A 672 0.10 13.84 -5.64
N ALA A 673 -0.26 13.81 -6.93
CA ALA A 673 0.66 13.64 -8.05
C ALA A 673 1.48 14.92 -8.38
N ARG A 674 1.55 15.89 -7.45
CA ARG A 674 2.28 17.17 -7.58
C ARG A 674 1.83 18.06 -8.75
N VAL A 675 0.63 17.86 -9.29
CA VAL A 675 0.00 18.77 -10.25
C VAL A 675 -0.60 19.96 -9.51
N GLU A 676 -0.36 21.18 -9.99
CA GLU A 676 -1.07 22.37 -9.50
C GLU A 676 -2.47 22.43 -10.13
N VAL A 677 -3.52 22.32 -9.32
CA VAL A 677 -4.91 22.34 -9.80
C VAL A 677 -5.52 23.73 -9.62
N ARG A 678 -5.99 24.32 -10.72
CA ARG A 678 -6.69 25.61 -10.76
C ARG A 678 -8.13 25.43 -11.24
N GLU A 679 -8.99 26.38 -10.87
CA GLU A 679 -10.38 26.47 -11.29
C GLU A 679 -10.53 27.61 -12.33
N TRP A 680 -11.33 27.43 -13.38
CA TRP A 680 -11.70 28.49 -14.31
C TRP A 680 -13.17 28.38 -14.73
N ILE A 681 -13.92 29.46 -14.55
CA ILE A 681 -15.30 29.60 -14.99
C ILE A 681 -15.37 30.67 -16.09
N PRO A 682 -15.47 30.27 -17.37
CA PRO A 682 -15.65 31.21 -18.49
C PRO A 682 -16.88 32.09 -18.31
N GLY A 683 -16.80 33.35 -18.75
CA GLY A 683 -17.83 34.36 -18.54
C GLY A 683 -17.81 35.03 -17.15
N GLU A 684 -17.39 34.32 -16.11
CA GLU A 684 -17.30 34.86 -14.73
C GLU A 684 -15.88 35.27 -14.33
N SER A 685 -14.86 34.71 -14.99
CA SER A 685 -13.45 34.97 -14.67
C SER A 685 -12.54 34.97 -15.91
N PRO A 686 -11.48 35.81 -15.95
CA PRO A 686 -10.50 35.79 -17.03
C PRO A 686 -9.69 34.50 -17.02
N GLN A 687 -9.17 34.10 -18.19
CA GLN A 687 -8.38 32.88 -18.34
C GLN A 687 -7.11 32.93 -17.46
N PRO A 688 -6.86 31.93 -16.59
CA PRO A 688 -5.70 31.95 -15.68
C PRO A 688 -4.36 31.97 -16.42
N ALA A 689 -3.50 32.93 -16.08
CA ALA A 689 -2.15 33.01 -16.64
C ALA A 689 -1.26 31.88 -16.09
N VAL A 690 -0.75 31.03 -16.98
CA VAL A 690 0.24 29.99 -16.68
C VAL A 690 1.60 30.41 -17.26
N PRO A 691 2.70 30.38 -16.48
CA PRO A 691 4.03 30.71 -16.99
C PRO A 691 4.46 29.75 -18.11
N ALA A 692 5.03 30.27 -19.20
CA ALA A 692 5.47 29.47 -20.35
C ALA A 692 6.55 28.41 -20.02
N SER A 693 7.19 28.49 -18.84
CA SER A 693 8.13 27.50 -18.32
C SER A 693 7.47 26.27 -17.68
N ARG A 694 6.14 26.17 -17.67
CA ARG A 694 5.39 25.05 -17.07
C ARG A 694 4.33 24.51 -18.03
N PRO A 695 4.22 23.18 -18.21
CA PRO A 695 3.19 22.61 -19.07
C PRO A 695 1.80 22.83 -18.48
N ALA A 696 0.87 23.30 -19.31
CA ALA A 696 -0.52 23.54 -18.98
C ALA A 696 -1.43 22.49 -19.62
N VAL A 697 -2.34 21.92 -18.83
CA VAL A 697 -3.34 20.93 -19.26
C VAL A 697 -4.73 21.45 -18.91
N TRP A 698 -5.64 21.47 -19.88
CA TRP A 698 -6.98 21.99 -19.70
C TRP A 698 -7.98 20.83 -19.58
N VAL A 699 -8.55 20.66 -18.39
CA VAL A 699 -9.54 19.64 -18.06
C VAL A 699 -10.92 20.26 -18.24
N VAL A 700 -11.48 20.12 -19.45
CA VAL A 700 -12.74 20.74 -19.85
C VAL A 700 -13.91 19.81 -19.53
N LEU A 701 -14.85 20.32 -18.74
CA LEU A 701 -16.01 19.58 -18.27
C LEU A 701 -17.27 20.08 -18.98
N ALA A 702 -17.81 19.29 -19.92
CA ALA A 702 -19.15 19.55 -20.44
C ALA A 702 -20.20 19.49 -19.30
N PRO A 703 -21.32 20.24 -19.38
CA PRO A 703 -22.39 20.15 -18.39
C PRO A 703 -22.91 18.70 -18.23
N ILE A 704 -23.25 18.32 -17.00
CA ILE A 704 -23.75 16.97 -16.69
C ILE A 704 -25.18 16.80 -17.22
N ASP A 705 -26.06 17.77 -16.93
CA ASP A 705 -27.45 17.78 -17.36
C ASP A 705 -27.59 18.53 -18.71
N ARG A 706 -27.88 17.80 -19.79
CA ARG A 706 -27.96 18.33 -21.18
C ARG A 706 -29.28 17.96 -21.86
N ASP A 707 -30.34 18.07 -21.08
CA ASP A 707 -31.74 17.81 -21.43
C ASP A 707 -32.42 18.99 -22.14
N ALA A 708 -31.78 20.17 -22.14
CA ALA A 708 -32.28 21.37 -22.81
C ALA A 708 -32.08 21.30 -24.34
N THR A 709 -33.01 21.91 -25.08
CA THR A 709 -32.91 22.10 -26.54
C THR A 709 -32.09 23.31 -26.96
N VAL A 710 -31.71 24.18 -26.02
CA VAL A 710 -30.98 25.43 -26.25
C VAL A 710 -29.90 25.58 -25.19
N GLU A 711 -28.68 25.88 -25.62
CA GLU A 711 -27.51 26.07 -24.75
C GLU A 711 -27.70 27.26 -23.79
N SER A 712 -27.46 27.01 -22.50
CA SER A 712 -27.47 28.08 -21.49
C SER A 712 -26.40 29.14 -21.80
N PRO A 713 -26.53 30.40 -21.31
CA PRO A 713 -25.51 31.42 -21.51
C PRO A 713 -24.12 30.98 -21.00
N ARG A 714 -24.07 30.30 -19.84
CA ARG A 714 -22.82 29.75 -19.29
C ARG A 714 -22.26 28.58 -20.12
N GLU A 715 -23.11 27.72 -20.69
CA GLU A 715 -22.67 26.65 -21.61
C GLU A 715 -22.09 27.24 -22.89
N ARG A 716 -22.65 28.33 -23.43
CA ARG A 716 -22.13 29.03 -24.61
C ARG A 716 -20.76 29.66 -24.37
N GLU A 717 -20.55 30.35 -23.25
CA GLU A 717 -19.24 30.88 -22.87
C GLU A 717 -18.20 29.76 -22.66
N LEU A 718 -18.60 28.68 -21.98
CA LEU A 718 -17.76 27.51 -21.78
C LEU A 718 -17.37 26.83 -23.11
N LEU A 719 -18.33 26.63 -24.01
CA LEU A 719 -18.10 26.03 -25.33
C LEU A 719 -17.23 26.93 -26.22
N ALA A 720 -17.40 28.26 -26.14
CA ALA A 720 -16.53 29.22 -26.81
C ALA A 720 -15.09 29.19 -26.29
N ALA A 721 -14.91 29.08 -24.97
CA ALA A 721 -13.59 28.89 -24.35
C ALA A 721 -12.96 27.54 -24.76
N ALA A 722 -13.74 26.45 -24.74
CA ALA A 722 -13.27 25.13 -25.12
C ALA A 722 -12.85 25.06 -26.60
N ARG A 723 -13.65 25.64 -27.51
CA ARG A 723 -13.28 25.80 -28.94
C ARG A 723 -12.00 26.61 -29.12
N ARG A 724 -11.81 27.68 -28.33
CA ARG A 724 -10.59 28.50 -28.35
C ARG A 724 -9.36 27.67 -27.96
N LEU A 725 -9.43 26.93 -26.85
CA LEU A 725 -8.34 26.05 -26.39
C LEU A 725 -7.97 24.98 -27.41
N VAL A 726 -8.96 24.32 -28.03
CA VAL A 726 -8.71 23.29 -29.04
C VAL A 726 -8.05 23.87 -30.30
N THR A 727 -8.53 25.03 -30.77
CA THR A 727 -8.00 25.74 -31.94
C THR A 727 -6.60 26.32 -31.70
N GLN A 728 -6.31 26.76 -30.47
CA GLN A 728 -4.98 27.20 -30.03
C GLN A 728 -3.99 26.04 -29.78
N SER A 729 -4.32 24.83 -30.21
CA SER A 729 -3.51 23.61 -30.01
C SER A 729 -3.03 23.44 -28.56
N GLN A 730 -3.92 23.67 -27.59
CA GLN A 730 -3.65 23.36 -26.19
C GLN A 730 -3.83 21.85 -25.89
N PRO A 731 -3.12 21.27 -24.92
CA PRO A 731 -3.41 19.94 -24.40
C PRO A 731 -4.75 19.92 -23.64
N VAL A 732 -5.68 19.06 -24.06
CA VAL A 732 -7.07 19.06 -23.55
C VAL A 732 -7.50 17.65 -23.13
N LEU A 733 -7.99 17.52 -21.90
CA LEU A 733 -8.87 16.42 -21.50
C LEU A 733 -10.31 16.93 -21.60
N LEU A 734 -11.12 16.31 -22.45
CA LEU A 734 -12.54 16.61 -22.60
C LEU A 734 -13.38 15.46 -22.06
N THR A 735 -14.31 15.75 -21.15
CA THR A 735 -15.44 14.85 -20.87
C THR A 735 -16.69 15.32 -21.62
N VAL A 736 -17.46 14.34 -22.13
CA VAL A 736 -18.77 14.54 -22.74
C VAL A 736 -19.78 13.55 -22.16
N GLY A 737 -21.02 14.02 -21.94
CA GLY A 737 -22.14 13.20 -21.53
C GLY A 737 -23.21 13.05 -22.62
N PRO A 738 -24.31 12.33 -22.33
CA PRO A 738 -25.46 12.24 -23.21
C PRO A 738 -26.05 13.62 -23.55
N SER A 739 -26.72 13.72 -24.69
CA SER A 739 -27.34 14.96 -25.16
C SER A 739 -28.74 14.71 -25.73
N LEU A 740 -29.60 15.72 -25.63
CA LEU A 740 -30.90 15.73 -26.30
C LEU A 740 -30.80 16.04 -27.80
N LEU A 741 -29.78 16.80 -28.23
CA LEU A 741 -29.70 17.39 -29.58
C LEU A 741 -29.69 16.34 -30.71
N PRO A 742 -28.91 15.24 -30.65
CA PRO A 742 -28.87 14.26 -31.74
C PRO A 742 -30.18 13.48 -31.90
N MET A 743 -31.00 13.40 -30.84
CA MET A 743 -32.34 12.81 -30.92
C MET A 743 -33.34 13.69 -31.69
N LEU A 744 -33.03 14.98 -31.85
CA LEU A 744 -33.79 15.95 -32.65
C LEU A 744 -33.19 16.14 -34.05
N GLY A 745 -32.24 15.28 -34.45
CA GLY A 745 -31.52 15.41 -35.72
C GLY A 745 -30.48 16.54 -35.77
N GLN A 746 -30.20 17.20 -34.64
CA GLN A 746 -29.22 18.29 -34.55
C GLN A 746 -27.85 17.75 -34.13
N GLN A 747 -26.78 18.31 -34.70
CA GLN A 747 -25.42 17.94 -34.32
C GLN A 747 -25.05 18.57 -32.98
N ASP A 748 -24.65 17.75 -32.01
CA ASP A 748 -24.16 18.24 -30.72
C ASP A 748 -22.74 18.84 -30.88
N PRO A 749 -22.53 20.13 -30.56
CA PRO A 749 -21.23 20.78 -30.74
C PRO A 749 -20.16 20.29 -29.77
N TRP A 750 -20.55 19.68 -28.65
CA TRP A 750 -19.60 19.02 -27.74
C TRP A 750 -19.07 17.71 -28.32
N ALA A 751 -19.94 16.96 -28.99
CA ALA A 751 -19.63 15.66 -29.58
C ALA A 751 -18.61 15.72 -30.73
N THR A 752 -18.42 16.90 -31.31
CA THR A 752 -17.54 17.16 -32.47
C THR A 752 -16.36 18.07 -32.16
N LEU A 753 -16.21 18.52 -30.90
CA LEU A 753 -15.22 19.50 -30.50
C LEU A 753 -13.76 19.05 -30.75
N LEU A 754 -13.48 17.75 -30.67
CA LEU A 754 -12.17 17.15 -30.95
C LEU A 754 -12.08 16.46 -32.33
N ALA A 755 -13.09 16.62 -33.20
CA ALA A 755 -13.06 16.01 -34.54
C ALA A 755 -11.84 16.44 -35.39
N PRO A 756 -11.33 17.69 -35.32
CA PRO A 756 -10.07 18.07 -35.96
C PRO A 756 -8.82 17.34 -35.45
N ARG A 757 -8.91 16.60 -34.33
CA ARG A 757 -7.86 15.74 -33.78
C ARG A 757 -8.21 14.24 -33.92
N GLY A 758 -9.16 13.89 -34.78
CA GLY A 758 -9.57 12.52 -35.10
C GLY A 758 -10.49 11.83 -34.08
N LEU A 759 -11.01 12.55 -33.08
CA LEU A 759 -11.85 12.02 -32.00
C LEU A 759 -13.25 12.64 -31.98
N SER A 760 -14.28 11.83 -31.90
CA SER A 760 -15.68 12.29 -31.78
C SER A 760 -16.51 11.40 -30.86
N ALA A 761 -17.70 11.86 -30.45
CA ALA A 761 -18.61 11.13 -29.58
C ALA A 761 -20.01 11.00 -30.21
N GLN A 762 -20.76 9.98 -29.77
CA GLN A 762 -22.13 9.70 -30.25
C GLN A 762 -23.15 10.07 -29.18
N THR A 763 -23.17 11.32 -28.69
CA THR A 763 -23.89 11.74 -27.47
C THR A 763 -25.41 11.52 -27.46
N GLY A 764 -26.04 11.19 -28.59
CA GLY A 764 -27.40 10.66 -28.65
C GLY A 764 -27.55 9.18 -28.29
N ARG A 765 -26.48 8.51 -27.83
CA ARG A 765 -26.43 7.07 -27.52
C ARG A 765 -25.72 6.80 -26.20
N THR A 766 -26.14 5.74 -25.50
CA THR A 766 -25.51 5.26 -24.26
C THR A 766 -25.38 3.74 -24.27
N VAL A 767 -24.37 3.18 -23.60
CA VAL A 767 -24.24 1.72 -23.43
C VAL A 767 -24.94 1.28 -22.15
N LEU A 768 -25.96 0.42 -22.27
CA LEU A 768 -26.75 -0.12 -21.17
C LEU A 768 -26.47 -1.61 -20.96
N GLU A 769 -26.65 -2.09 -19.72
CA GLU A 769 -26.43 -3.49 -19.28
C GLU A 769 -27.69 -4.01 -18.56
N ALA A 770 -28.19 -5.19 -18.92
CA ALA A 770 -29.30 -5.86 -18.23
C ALA A 770 -28.80 -6.73 -17.08
N VAL A 771 -29.01 -6.28 -15.84
CA VAL A 771 -28.43 -6.92 -14.65
C VAL A 771 -29.47 -7.76 -13.92
N PRO A 772 -29.23 -9.05 -13.62
CA PRO A 772 -30.13 -9.83 -12.79
C PRO A 772 -30.10 -9.35 -11.33
N VAL A 773 -31.26 -9.00 -10.79
CA VAL A 773 -31.44 -8.53 -9.40
C VAL A 773 -32.29 -9.47 -8.54
N GLY A 774 -32.97 -10.44 -9.15
CA GLY A 774 -33.73 -11.46 -8.44
C GLY A 774 -34.32 -12.53 -9.38
N PRO A 775 -35.02 -13.53 -8.84
CA PRO A 775 -35.68 -14.57 -9.65
C PRO A 775 -36.64 -13.94 -10.66
N GLY A 776 -36.43 -14.20 -11.95
CA GLY A 776 -37.23 -13.60 -13.03
C GLY A 776 -37.16 -12.08 -13.15
N ARG A 777 -36.20 -11.41 -12.49
CA ARG A 777 -36.08 -9.94 -12.48
C ARG A 777 -34.70 -9.47 -12.92
N THR A 778 -34.66 -8.87 -14.10
CA THR A 778 -33.57 -8.01 -14.58
C THR A 778 -33.91 -6.54 -14.34
N GLU A 779 -32.91 -5.73 -14.03
CA GLU A 779 -33.00 -4.27 -13.99
C GLU A 779 -31.92 -3.66 -14.89
N THR A 780 -32.30 -2.63 -15.64
CA THR A 780 -31.41 -1.91 -16.55
C THR A 780 -30.40 -1.09 -15.75
N ARG A 781 -29.11 -1.23 -16.05
CA ARG A 781 -28.03 -0.41 -15.50
C ARG A 781 -27.42 0.43 -16.62
N ALA A 782 -27.31 1.73 -16.36
CA ALA A 782 -26.67 2.68 -17.28
C ALA A 782 -25.19 2.96 -16.98
N ALA A 783 -24.66 2.46 -15.86
CA ALA A 783 -23.25 2.55 -15.52
C ALA A 783 -22.51 1.24 -15.84
N GLN A 784 -21.34 1.35 -16.47
CA GLN A 784 -20.52 0.21 -16.88
C GLN A 784 -19.29 0.09 -15.98
N SER A 785 -18.98 -1.16 -15.59
CA SER A 785 -17.69 -1.51 -14.99
C SER A 785 -16.81 -2.12 -16.07
N ILE A 786 -15.64 -1.53 -16.29
CA ILE A 786 -14.60 -2.01 -17.21
C ILE A 786 -13.37 -2.32 -16.36
N VAL A 787 -12.58 -3.33 -16.70
CA VAL A 787 -11.40 -3.77 -15.92
C VAL A 787 -10.18 -3.92 -16.81
N ASP A 788 -10.36 -4.60 -17.94
CA ASP A 788 -9.32 -4.80 -18.94
C ASP A 788 -9.12 -3.51 -19.77
N GLY A 789 -7.87 -3.09 -19.92
CA GLY A 789 -7.51 -1.89 -20.67
C GLY A 789 -7.22 -2.20 -22.14
N VAL A 790 -7.38 -1.23 -23.03
CA VAL A 790 -6.84 -1.38 -24.39
C VAL A 790 -5.32 -1.22 -24.29
N THR A 791 -4.55 -2.30 -24.35
CA THR A 791 -3.08 -2.29 -24.12
C THR A 791 -2.24 -1.56 -25.20
N VAL A 792 -2.91 -0.89 -26.14
CA VAL A 792 -2.35 0.00 -27.15
C VAL A 792 -2.18 1.41 -26.56
N GLY A 793 -1.07 2.08 -26.89
CA GLY A 793 -0.74 3.40 -26.34
C GLY A 793 -0.28 3.38 -24.87
N ALA A 794 0.19 4.53 -24.37
CA ALA A 794 0.72 4.63 -23.01
C ALA A 794 -0.37 4.60 -21.92
N LEU A 795 -1.45 5.36 -22.13
CA LEU A 795 -2.56 5.48 -21.17
C LEU A 795 -3.31 4.16 -20.95
N GLY A 796 -3.58 3.41 -22.02
CA GLY A 796 -4.28 2.14 -21.93
C GLY A 796 -3.50 1.08 -21.12
N ARG A 797 -2.17 1.03 -21.28
CA ARG A 797 -1.29 0.20 -20.43
C ARG A 797 -1.17 0.70 -19.00
N ALA A 798 -1.37 1.99 -18.74
CA ALA A 798 -1.29 2.55 -17.39
C ALA A 798 -2.54 2.26 -16.54
N ILE A 799 -3.65 1.84 -17.16
CA ILE A 799 -4.92 1.53 -16.49
C ILE A 799 -5.36 0.07 -16.69
N ASP A 800 -4.51 -0.76 -17.31
CA ASP A 800 -4.82 -2.16 -17.58
C ASP A 800 -4.98 -2.97 -16.29
N GLY A 801 -5.99 -3.85 -16.27
CA GLY A 801 -6.44 -4.59 -15.09
C GLY A 801 -7.09 -3.72 -13.99
N GLN A 802 -7.24 -2.41 -14.18
CA GLN A 802 -7.81 -1.51 -13.17
C GLN A 802 -9.29 -1.24 -13.41
N ARG A 803 -10.12 -1.42 -12.36
CA ARG A 803 -11.56 -1.16 -12.48
C ARG A 803 -11.86 0.33 -12.71
N LEU A 804 -12.31 0.64 -13.93
CA LEU A 804 -13.00 1.87 -14.32
C LEU A 804 -14.50 1.75 -14.07
N TRP A 805 -15.12 2.86 -13.69
CA TRP A 805 -16.57 3.04 -13.57
C TRP A 805 -17.01 4.28 -14.34
N LEU A 806 -17.82 4.08 -15.37
CA LEU A 806 -18.34 5.15 -16.22
C LEU A 806 -19.86 5.09 -16.20
N GLU A 807 -20.51 6.21 -15.87
CA GLU A 807 -21.98 6.30 -15.82
C GLU A 807 -22.51 6.89 -17.13
N ARG A 808 -23.56 6.27 -17.68
CA ARG A 808 -24.11 6.55 -19.01
C ARG A 808 -23.03 6.72 -20.09
N PRO A 809 -22.11 5.74 -20.27
CA PRO A 809 -21.01 5.93 -21.18
C PRO A 809 -21.51 6.04 -22.63
N VAL A 810 -21.06 7.10 -23.27
CA VAL A 810 -21.33 7.49 -24.66
C VAL A 810 -20.33 6.80 -25.58
N PRO A 811 -20.76 6.08 -26.63
CA PRO A 811 -19.87 5.53 -27.63
C PRO A 811 -19.03 6.62 -28.31
N LEU A 812 -17.72 6.44 -28.36
CA LEU A 812 -16.80 7.29 -29.11
C LEU A 812 -16.62 6.75 -30.54
N ALA A 813 -16.21 7.63 -31.46
CA ALA A 813 -15.80 7.27 -32.80
C ALA A 813 -14.44 7.90 -33.10
N ILE A 814 -13.48 7.04 -33.42
CA ILE A 814 -12.12 7.37 -33.84
C ILE A 814 -12.09 7.36 -35.37
N ASP A 815 -11.49 8.37 -35.98
CA ASP A 815 -11.28 8.39 -37.43
C ASP A 815 -10.27 7.31 -37.84
N GLY A 816 -10.66 6.42 -38.76
CA GLY A 816 -9.80 5.36 -39.29
C GLY A 816 -8.59 5.86 -40.08
N ALA A 817 -8.58 7.13 -40.49
CA ALA A 817 -7.40 7.80 -41.05
C ALA A 817 -6.42 8.32 -39.97
N CYS A 818 -6.85 8.44 -38.71
CA CYS A 818 -6.03 8.97 -37.62
C CYS A 818 -5.10 7.90 -37.03
N THR A 819 -3.94 7.70 -37.65
CA THR A 819 -2.88 6.80 -37.15
C THR A 819 -2.30 7.21 -35.78
N ALA A 820 -2.55 8.46 -35.35
CA ALA A 820 -2.17 8.99 -34.04
C ALA A 820 -3.28 8.87 -32.97
N CYS A 821 -4.43 8.25 -33.30
CA CYS A 821 -5.55 8.07 -32.39
C CYS A 821 -5.63 6.62 -31.89
N THR A 822 -5.88 6.44 -30.58
CA THR A 822 -6.00 5.12 -29.94
C THR A 822 -7.18 5.07 -28.99
N ALA A 823 -7.94 3.97 -29.01
CA ALA A 823 -8.80 3.62 -27.89
C ALA A 823 -7.95 3.35 -26.64
N VAL A 824 -8.45 3.75 -25.48
CA VAL A 824 -7.78 3.62 -24.17
C VAL A 824 -8.57 2.66 -23.26
N SER A 825 -9.89 2.71 -23.35
CA SER A 825 -10.79 1.78 -22.67
C SER A 825 -12.07 1.58 -23.49
N GLU A 826 -12.50 0.32 -23.59
CA GLU A 826 -13.62 -0.13 -24.41
C GLU A 826 -14.61 -0.92 -23.55
N VAL A 827 -15.92 -0.80 -23.83
CA VAL A 827 -16.91 -1.72 -23.23
C VAL A 827 -16.93 -3.01 -24.05
N GLU A 828 -16.55 -4.11 -23.40
CA GLU A 828 -16.59 -5.44 -24.03
C GLU A 828 -18.02 -5.87 -24.44
N PRO A 829 -18.16 -6.60 -25.56
CA PRO A 829 -19.44 -7.15 -26.01
C PRO A 829 -19.95 -8.24 -25.06
N SER A 830 -21.24 -8.17 -24.70
CA SER A 830 -21.94 -9.22 -23.96
C SER A 830 -23.41 -9.30 -24.40
N PRO A 831 -24.07 -10.46 -24.28
CA PRO A 831 -25.47 -10.62 -24.67
C PRO A 831 -26.45 -9.83 -23.78
N GLU A 832 -26.01 -9.36 -22.61
CA GLU A 832 -26.75 -8.48 -21.68
C GLU A 832 -26.62 -6.99 -22.04
N ARG A 833 -25.67 -6.62 -22.91
CA ARG A 833 -25.35 -5.22 -23.24
C ARG A 833 -25.93 -4.78 -24.58
N TRP A 834 -26.34 -3.52 -24.68
CA TRP A 834 -26.76 -2.88 -25.94
C TRP A 834 -26.42 -1.40 -25.98
N ILE A 835 -26.44 -0.81 -27.18
CA ILE A 835 -26.35 0.64 -27.38
C ILE A 835 -27.76 1.20 -27.50
N GLU A 836 -28.22 1.87 -26.46
CA GLU A 836 -29.51 2.55 -26.46
C GLU A 836 -29.45 3.85 -27.28
N ARG A 837 -30.54 4.18 -27.98
CA ARG A 837 -30.70 5.37 -28.82
C ARG A 837 -31.69 6.38 -28.26
N ASP A 838 -32.51 5.95 -27.30
CA ASP A 838 -33.42 6.80 -26.53
C ASP A 838 -33.07 6.65 -25.05
N TRP A 839 -31.94 7.24 -24.66
CA TRP A 839 -31.37 7.08 -23.32
C TRP A 839 -32.34 7.53 -22.23
N ARG A 840 -33.26 8.47 -22.52
CA ARG A 840 -34.32 8.95 -21.60
C ARG A 840 -35.29 7.85 -21.16
N ARG A 841 -35.30 6.69 -21.81
CA ARG A 841 -36.02 5.49 -21.34
C ARG A 841 -35.41 4.91 -20.06
N ASP A 842 -34.10 5.05 -19.84
CA ASP A 842 -33.42 4.56 -18.63
C ASP A 842 -33.95 5.23 -17.35
N VAL A 843 -34.43 6.47 -17.46
CA VAL A 843 -35.06 7.24 -16.37
C VAL A 843 -36.47 6.73 -16.05
N ARG A 844 -37.17 6.12 -17.02
CA ARG A 844 -38.65 5.98 -16.99
C ARG A 844 -39.17 4.55 -17.02
N ALA A 845 -38.38 3.56 -17.43
CA ALA A 845 -38.85 2.17 -17.55
C ALA A 845 -37.76 1.13 -17.26
N ARG A 846 -38.18 -0.07 -16.84
CA ARG A 846 -37.32 -1.27 -16.84
C ARG A 846 -37.28 -1.82 -18.26
N ILE A 847 -36.12 -1.79 -18.90
CA ILE A 847 -35.91 -2.21 -20.29
C ILE A 847 -35.22 -3.58 -20.30
N GLY A 848 -35.84 -4.57 -20.94
CA GLY A 848 -35.18 -5.82 -21.32
C GLY A 848 -34.37 -5.62 -22.61
N VAL A 849 -33.25 -6.36 -22.76
CA VAL A 849 -32.34 -6.22 -23.91
C VAL A 849 -33.13 -6.32 -25.23
N PRO A 850 -33.11 -5.30 -26.10
CA PRO A 850 -33.90 -5.34 -27.33
C PRO A 850 -33.38 -6.38 -28.33
N ASP A 851 -34.31 -7.10 -28.97
CA ASP A 851 -33.96 -8.08 -30.00
C ASP A 851 -33.18 -7.43 -31.15
N GLY A 852 -32.08 -8.10 -31.56
CA GLY A 852 -31.18 -7.61 -32.60
C GLY A 852 -30.26 -6.45 -32.22
N GLN A 853 -30.32 -5.90 -31.00
CA GLN A 853 -29.48 -4.76 -30.57
C GLN A 853 -28.31 -5.12 -29.65
N ARG A 854 -28.10 -6.41 -29.39
CA ARG A 854 -27.03 -6.91 -28.50
C ARG A 854 -25.64 -6.48 -28.98
N LEU A 855 -24.77 -6.15 -28.04
CA LEU A 855 -23.43 -5.66 -28.34
C LEU A 855 -22.52 -6.81 -28.80
N SER A 856 -22.10 -6.77 -30.07
CA SER A 856 -21.32 -7.82 -30.74
C SER A 856 -19.86 -7.47 -31.03
N ALA A 857 -19.46 -6.21 -30.80
CA ALA A 857 -18.10 -5.71 -30.93
C ALA A 857 -17.77 -4.75 -29.77
N PRO A 858 -16.48 -4.56 -29.41
CA PRO A 858 -16.08 -3.58 -28.41
C PRO A 858 -16.50 -2.15 -28.77
N VAL A 859 -16.75 -1.32 -27.76
CA VAL A 859 -17.14 0.09 -27.93
C VAL A 859 -16.16 1.02 -27.22
N PRO A 860 -15.38 1.83 -27.95
CA PRO A 860 -14.56 2.88 -27.35
C PRO A 860 -15.39 3.85 -26.50
N VAL A 861 -14.97 4.04 -25.25
CA VAL A 861 -15.59 4.98 -24.29
C VAL A 861 -14.57 5.90 -23.63
N VAL A 862 -13.28 5.57 -23.73
CA VAL A 862 -12.16 6.49 -23.55
C VAL A 862 -11.23 6.36 -24.75
N ALA A 863 -10.85 7.49 -25.35
CA ALA A 863 -9.93 7.55 -26.48
C ALA A 863 -8.92 8.69 -26.31
N ALA A 864 -7.75 8.55 -26.95
CA ALA A 864 -6.67 9.52 -26.92
C ALA A 864 -6.14 9.78 -28.34
N SER A 865 -5.54 10.95 -28.55
CA SER A 865 -4.94 11.36 -29.83
C SER A 865 -3.65 12.13 -29.61
N GLU A 866 -2.59 11.71 -30.31
CA GLU A 866 -1.31 12.42 -30.44
C GLU A 866 -1.26 13.34 -31.67
N GLY A 867 -2.39 13.54 -32.34
CA GLY A 867 -2.52 14.40 -33.52
C GLY A 867 -2.28 15.88 -33.21
N GLY A 868 -1.03 16.31 -33.30
CA GLY A 868 -0.61 17.69 -33.02
C GLY A 868 -0.49 17.92 -31.52
N ALA A 869 -1.43 18.66 -30.93
CA ALA A 869 -1.51 18.81 -29.48
C ALA A 869 -2.32 17.66 -28.88
N ARG A 870 -1.73 16.94 -27.92
CA ARG A 870 -2.35 15.76 -27.29
C ARG A 870 -3.77 16.06 -26.78
N ALA A 871 -4.66 15.09 -26.95
CA ALA A 871 -6.03 15.16 -26.47
C ALA A 871 -6.51 13.82 -25.90
N VAL A 872 -7.36 13.88 -24.87
CA VAL A 872 -8.07 12.74 -24.30
C VAL A 872 -9.56 13.04 -24.29
N LEU A 873 -10.38 12.09 -24.75
CA LEU A 873 -11.83 12.17 -24.78
C LEU A 873 -12.42 11.06 -23.90
N VAL A 874 -13.22 11.44 -22.89
CA VAL A 874 -13.93 10.53 -21.99
C VAL A 874 -15.43 10.66 -22.18
N GLY A 875 -16.08 9.58 -22.62
CA GLY A 875 -17.52 9.55 -22.89
C GLY A 875 -18.41 9.40 -21.66
N SER A 876 -18.09 10.00 -20.50
CA SER A 876 -18.95 9.96 -19.32
C SER A 876 -18.76 11.23 -18.47
N PRO A 877 -19.84 11.90 -17.99
CA PRO A 877 -19.73 13.19 -17.31
C PRO A 877 -19.36 13.08 -15.82
N THR A 878 -19.79 12.03 -15.11
CA THR A 878 -19.66 11.92 -13.65
C THR A 878 -18.40 11.15 -13.17
N TRP A 879 -17.58 10.63 -14.08
CA TRP A 879 -16.46 9.73 -13.76
C TRP A 879 -15.39 10.31 -12.81
N LEU A 880 -15.30 11.65 -12.71
CA LEU A 880 -14.38 12.38 -11.81
C LEU A 880 -14.99 12.76 -10.46
N THR A 881 -16.29 12.55 -10.26
CA THR A 881 -16.97 12.96 -9.02
C THR A 881 -16.40 12.23 -7.80
N THR A 882 -16.39 12.90 -6.65
CA THR A 882 -15.99 12.32 -5.36
C THR A 882 -16.84 11.11 -4.97
N ALA A 883 -18.06 10.99 -5.50
CA ALA A 883 -18.91 9.79 -5.40
C ALA A 883 -18.32 8.55 -6.10
N VAL A 884 -17.56 8.73 -7.19
CA VAL A 884 -16.98 7.64 -8.00
C VAL A 884 -15.48 7.48 -7.71
N ALA A 885 -14.68 8.55 -7.84
CA ALA A 885 -13.21 8.50 -7.83
C ALA A 885 -12.59 8.18 -6.44
N ASP A 886 -13.37 8.32 -5.37
CA ASP A 886 -12.99 8.03 -3.98
C ASP A 886 -13.96 7.01 -3.33
N ALA A 887 -14.76 6.30 -4.14
CA ALA A 887 -15.54 5.15 -3.68
C ALA A 887 -14.60 4.05 -3.16
N ALA A 888 -14.87 3.50 -1.98
CA ALA A 888 -14.02 2.53 -1.32
C ALA A 888 -14.79 1.54 -0.44
N ASP A 889 -14.21 0.35 -0.21
CA ASP A 889 -14.77 -0.72 0.62
C ASP A 889 -13.71 -1.31 1.58
N PRO A 890 -14.05 -1.61 2.84
CA PRO A 890 -13.11 -2.14 3.82
C PRO A 890 -12.59 -3.55 3.48
N LEU A 891 -11.29 -3.76 3.70
CA LEU A 891 -10.60 -5.06 3.63
C LEU A 891 -10.41 -5.70 5.02
N GLY A 892 -10.63 -4.94 6.09
CA GLY A 892 -10.37 -5.36 7.47
C GLY A 892 -8.97 -4.98 7.95
N GLY A 893 -8.68 -5.21 9.24
CA GLY A 893 -7.40 -4.85 9.85
C GLY A 893 -7.07 -3.35 9.82
N GLY A 894 -8.07 -2.48 9.69
CA GLY A 894 -7.89 -1.04 9.53
C GLY A 894 -7.53 -0.57 8.11
N ARG A 895 -7.59 -1.46 7.10
CA ARG A 895 -7.32 -1.12 5.69
C ARG A 895 -8.63 -1.15 4.88
N VAL A 896 -8.81 -0.22 3.94
CA VAL A 896 -9.83 -0.30 2.87
C VAL A 896 -9.17 -0.32 1.48
N ALA A 897 -9.92 -0.65 0.44
CA ALA A 897 -9.48 -0.55 -0.96
C ALA A 897 -10.41 0.36 -1.75
N LEU A 898 -9.90 1.06 -2.77
CA LEU A 898 -10.75 1.77 -3.73
C LEU A 898 -11.62 0.76 -4.47
N ARG A 899 -12.85 1.16 -4.78
CA ARG A 899 -13.78 0.39 -5.62
C ARG A 899 -13.56 0.66 -7.10
N HIS A 900 -13.08 1.86 -7.46
CA HIS A 900 -12.89 2.31 -8.84
C HIS A 900 -11.50 2.95 -9.05
N PRO A 901 -10.38 2.23 -8.77
CA PRO A 901 -9.04 2.81 -8.84
C PRO A 901 -8.68 3.36 -10.23
N GLY A 902 -9.17 2.74 -11.30
CA GLY A 902 -8.90 3.14 -12.67
C GLY A 902 -9.36 4.57 -12.99
N ASN A 903 -10.40 5.09 -12.34
CA ASN A 903 -10.84 6.49 -12.52
C ASN A 903 -9.78 7.49 -12.01
N ARG A 904 -9.18 7.20 -10.86
CA ARG A 904 -8.14 8.05 -10.27
C ARG A 904 -6.85 8.01 -11.09
N ASP A 905 -6.45 6.80 -11.49
CA ASP A 905 -5.19 6.58 -12.20
C ASP A 905 -5.28 7.00 -13.68
N LEU A 906 -6.43 6.86 -14.34
CA LEU A 906 -6.69 7.44 -15.66
C LEU A 906 -6.56 8.97 -15.63
N LEU A 907 -7.14 9.65 -14.64
CA LEU A 907 -7.02 11.11 -14.51
C LEU A 907 -5.56 11.55 -14.37
N VAL A 908 -4.81 10.95 -13.45
CA VAL A 908 -3.42 11.33 -13.17
C VAL A 908 -2.54 11.04 -14.39
N ASN A 909 -2.64 9.83 -14.98
CA ASN A 909 -1.86 9.47 -16.16
C ASN A 909 -2.22 10.31 -17.39
N ALA A 910 -3.51 10.60 -17.61
CA ALA A 910 -3.94 11.48 -18.70
C ALA A 910 -3.36 12.88 -18.56
N VAL A 911 -3.34 13.46 -17.37
CA VAL A 911 -2.74 14.79 -17.15
C VAL A 911 -1.22 14.77 -17.34
N MET A 912 -0.50 13.74 -16.87
CA MET A 912 0.95 13.64 -17.11
C MET A 912 1.27 13.48 -18.61
N TRP A 913 0.55 12.62 -19.32
CA TRP A 913 0.69 12.41 -20.76
C TRP A 913 0.35 13.67 -21.57
N LEU A 914 -0.73 14.39 -21.21
CA LEU A 914 -1.09 15.68 -21.83
C LEU A 914 -0.05 16.77 -21.54
N ALA A 915 0.64 16.70 -20.40
CA ALA A 915 1.75 17.60 -20.05
C ALA A 915 3.08 17.25 -20.75
N GLY A 916 3.16 16.15 -21.52
CA GLY A 916 4.39 15.68 -22.17
C GLY A 916 5.31 14.86 -21.26
N LEU A 917 4.85 14.44 -20.08
CA LEU A 917 5.62 13.74 -19.06
C LEU A 917 5.46 12.21 -19.19
N ASP A 918 5.85 11.67 -20.34
CA ASP A 918 5.67 10.25 -20.70
C ASP A 918 6.42 9.29 -19.79
N ASP A 919 7.53 9.73 -19.18
CA ASP A 919 8.29 8.99 -18.17
C ASP A 919 7.57 8.89 -16.82
N GLN A 920 6.51 9.68 -16.63
CA GLN A 920 5.67 9.70 -15.43
C GLN A 920 4.31 9.02 -15.66
N VAL A 921 4.02 8.60 -16.89
CA VAL A 921 2.85 7.76 -17.22
C VAL A 921 3.16 6.33 -16.77
N ALA A 922 2.56 5.91 -15.66
CA ALA A 922 2.80 4.63 -15.02
C ALA A 922 1.50 3.99 -14.53
N GLY A 923 1.38 2.68 -14.75
CA GLY A 923 0.45 1.87 -13.97
C GLY A 923 0.81 1.99 -12.49
N SER A 924 -0.15 2.39 -11.65
CA SER A 924 0.12 2.84 -10.28
C SER A 924 0.67 1.75 -9.35
N GLY A 925 0.59 0.49 -9.79
CA GLY A 925 0.89 -0.71 -8.99
C GLY A 925 -0.07 -0.97 -7.83
N ALA A 926 -0.95 -0.02 -7.49
CA ALA A 926 -1.86 -0.07 -6.35
C ALA A 926 -3.18 -0.82 -6.67
N GLY A 927 -3.17 -1.67 -7.69
CA GLY A 927 -4.36 -2.03 -8.46
C GLY A 927 -4.37 -3.43 -9.08
N GLY A 928 -3.54 -4.38 -8.59
CA GLY A 928 -3.93 -5.78 -8.68
C GLY A 928 -5.18 -5.96 -7.81
N GLU A 929 -6.37 -5.88 -8.38
CA GLU A 929 -7.61 -5.87 -7.58
C GLU A 929 -7.74 -7.19 -6.82
N VAL A 930 -7.86 -7.14 -5.49
CA VAL A 930 -8.33 -8.29 -4.70
C VAL A 930 -9.74 -8.59 -5.18
N ALA A 931 -9.86 -9.60 -6.05
CA ALA A 931 -11.06 -9.83 -6.84
C ALA A 931 -12.27 -9.92 -5.94
N ARG A 932 -13.37 -9.26 -6.33
CA ARG A 932 -14.57 -9.16 -5.48
C ARG A 932 -15.61 -10.18 -5.89
N LEU A 933 -16.38 -10.67 -4.93
CA LEU A 933 -17.60 -11.42 -5.24
C LEU A 933 -18.60 -10.46 -5.90
N PRO A 934 -19.21 -10.83 -7.05
CA PRO A 934 -20.28 -10.04 -7.66
C PRO A 934 -21.50 -9.95 -6.72
N ARG A 935 -22.57 -9.23 -7.11
CA ARG A 935 -23.84 -9.29 -6.37
C ARG A 935 -24.50 -10.65 -6.54
N LEU A 936 -24.07 -11.62 -5.73
CA LEU A 936 -24.59 -12.99 -5.69
C LEU A 936 -26.09 -13.01 -5.39
N ALA A 937 -26.83 -13.85 -6.11
CA ALA A 937 -28.22 -14.12 -5.80
C ALA A 937 -28.35 -14.81 -4.42
N ARG A 938 -29.43 -14.53 -3.68
CA ARG A 938 -29.69 -15.18 -2.38
C ARG A 938 -29.73 -16.71 -2.48
N THR A 939 -30.16 -17.26 -3.62
CA THR A 939 -30.12 -18.69 -3.93
C THR A 939 -28.69 -19.22 -4.04
N THR A 940 -27.78 -18.51 -4.69
CA THR A 940 -26.36 -18.87 -4.78
C THR A 940 -25.68 -18.82 -3.40
N VAL A 941 -25.92 -17.75 -2.63
CA VAL A 941 -25.37 -17.61 -1.25
C VAL A 941 -25.91 -18.73 -0.35
N ALA A 942 -27.21 -19.02 -0.41
CA ALA A 942 -27.81 -20.11 0.36
C ALA A 942 -27.29 -21.49 -0.08
N ALA A 943 -27.20 -21.76 -1.37
CA ALA A 943 -26.72 -23.04 -1.90
C ALA A 943 -25.26 -23.31 -1.52
N VAL A 944 -24.35 -22.38 -1.84
CA VAL A 944 -22.93 -22.49 -1.47
C VAL A 944 -22.77 -22.54 0.05
N GLY A 945 -23.47 -21.68 0.79
CA GLY A 945 -23.43 -21.68 2.25
C GLY A 945 -23.93 -23.00 2.86
N THR A 946 -24.96 -23.64 2.29
CA THR A 946 -25.44 -24.96 2.71
C THR A 946 -24.50 -26.08 2.31
N ILE A 947 -23.83 -25.99 1.15
CA ILE A 947 -22.82 -26.96 0.73
C ILE A 947 -21.63 -26.95 1.69
N GLU A 948 -21.08 -25.77 1.98
CA GLU A 948 -19.94 -25.60 2.89
C GLU A 948 -20.28 -25.90 4.35
N ALA A 949 -21.38 -25.35 4.88
CA ALA A 949 -21.71 -25.51 6.30
C ALA A 949 -22.36 -26.86 6.65
N PHE A 950 -23.00 -27.56 5.70
CA PHE A 950 -23.73 -28.80 6.00
C PHE A 950 -23.38 -29.99 5.09
N ALA A 951 -23.33 -29.81 3.76
CA ALA A 951 -23.11 -30.96 2.86
C ALA A 951 -21.69 -31.53 2.96
N LEU A 952 -20.65 -30.68 3.00
CA LEU A 952 -19.26 -31.11 3.16
C LEU A 952 -19.02 -31.81 4.53
N PRO A 953 -19.46 -31.25 5.68
CA PRO A 953 -19.44 -31.97 6.96
C PRO A 953 -20.23 -33.29 6.94
N ALA A 954 -21.40 -33.34 6.30
CA ALA A 954 -22.19 -34.57 6.19
C ALA A 954 -21.49 -35.65 5.34
N ALA A 955 -20.84 -35.25 4.24
CA ALA A 955 -20.05 -36.15 3.40
C ALA A 955 -18.84 -36.74 4.15
N LEU A 956 -18.14 -35.91 4.93
CA LEU A 956 -17.06 -36.37 5.83
C LEU A 956 -17.58 -37.33 6.91
N ALA A 957 -18.74 -37.03 7.51
CA ALA A 957 -19.36 -37.90 8.51
C ALA A 957 -19.78 -39.27 7.92
N ALA A 958 -20.40 -39.27 6.74
CA ALA A 958 -20.80 -40.48 6.03
C ALA A 958 -19.59 -41.34 5.60
N MET A 959 -18.54 -40.71 5.08
CA MET A 959 -17.29 -41.39 4.71
C MET A 959 -16.63 -42.01 5.95
N GLY A 960 -16.59 -41.27 7.06
CA GLY A 960 -16.10 -41.77 8.35
C GLY A 960 -16.91 -42.94 8.90
N ALA A 961 -18.24 -42.88 8.82
CA ALA A 961 -19.12 -43.98 9.21
C ALA A 961 -18.84 -45.25 8.38
N VAL A 962 -18.72 -45.14 7.05
CA VAL A 962 -18.38 -46.27 6.17
C VAL A 962 -17.01 -46.85 6.51
N VAL A 963 -16.00 -46.02 6.78
CA VAL A 963 -14.65 -46.49 7.16
C VAL A 963 -14.66 -47.21 8.52
N VAL A 964 -15.34 -46.65 9.53
CA VAL A 964 -15.41 -47.23 10.88
C VAL A 964 -16.24 -48.52 10.89
N VAL A 965 -17.36 -48.58 10.17
CA VAL A 965 -18.18 -49.79 10.02
C VAL A 965 -17.43 -50.87 9.25
N ARG A 966 -16.80 -50.55 8.11
CA ARG A 966 -15.96 -51.52 7.37
C ARG A 966 -14.75 -52.01 8.17
N ARG A 967 -14.25 -51.22 9.12
CA ARG A 967 -13.22 -51.68 10.08
C ARG A 967 -13.82 -52.66 11.10
N ARG A 968 -14.95 -52.32 11.74
CA ARG A 968 -15.64 -53.18 12.71
C ARG A 968 -16.14 -54.50 12.11
N LEU A 969 -16.45 -54.55 10.81
CA LEU A 969 -16.82 -55.77 10.09
C LEU A 969 -15.61 -56.63 9.66
N ARG A 970 -14.39 -56.25 10.04
CA ARG A 970 -13.13 -56.96 9.72
C ARG A 970 -12.27 -57.26 10.96
N THR A 971 -12.80 -57.01 12.15
CA THR A 971 -12.13 -57.15 13.46
C THR A 971 -13.02 -57.89 14.42
#